data_AF-A2G0K2-F1
#
_entry.id   AF-A2G0K2-F1
#
_cell.length_a   1.000
_cell.length_b   1.000
_cell.length_c   1.000
_cell.angle_alpha   90.00
_cell.angle_beta   90.00
_cell.angle_gamma   90.00
#
_symmetry.space_group_name_H-M   'P 1'
#
loop_
_entity.id
_entity.type
_entity.pdbx_description
1 polymer ?
#
loop_
_entity_poly.entity_id
_entity_poly.type
_entity_poly.pdbx_seq_one_letter_code
_entity_poly.pdbx_strand_id
1 'polypeptide(L)'
;MSSTVIRDCWNQGLKPEEFVEVVVKNHMDSFESIVQNLAIICGVSQEEMVLIYEYLACLFQKYSNKTSTAIDLNNRDQTFGCILTFSKFGEKIFNPDIIDSIDSCKTALRILEITLTCHDNNLLGLSLTKISQSHYLPVCVAASRVLCPECFQIIQSKFENLKSNFDIKCIKNHLEVNLVSSISNDAPHPSPKMFFSDHVISVFFILFHTMFSKLYLLRLHNLSVMGFIYITLLDSFVSSPQLTKVYCLTCVLVPVLHAKMHNEMDNYNDSPQDFDIDKFIEVMNNIPDDYFKKYNISKKEHIEEFCKPYSTNTGNYLKEVLQFPSLISQILPHYKEMILSDNLDLIKRASTEIIANNSDFCFILYSTNKIESFLTILLNKLEHITDLSVFTELFFCIVSIISEIWRSGDSTNRKIIETIVTSSSNPSHTLFSLFLHISSVDPEMMNYATIQNIYNAPSHIERCCSFFHYLYFIGIQNLETLFDLLQQYPYLWISVFAWGFQTNSKDSLKIFKIKFPNYPIFSNLFSQLIIRVSDDKKFALTDYADFDTLIQQPQKLNLEIENYLNYIFGKSQAFLQYPASVFGNFIMCCHCFSAMNREKELVLLIFDIVSKVPDVYGNEEILEMMIGIISSTMSLVFNGNSEKAFIVIQSLLEFLSNNETGIREVKLIVSFCNGMITSMKEGFEERIRYVVDFCQSVIEGTNKSQKISIFAYYFMKVVIYIKPIRDLIPISAFHIFNLNGDLKASIDFFKMKADSHDNLICL
;
A
#
# COMPACT_ATOMS: atom_id res chain seq x y z
N MET A 1 41.73 -12.95 53.73
CA MET A 1 42.54 -11.86 53.14
C MET A 1 41.69 -10.80 52.46
N SER A 2 40.67 -11.16 51.69
CA SER A 2 39.78 -10.20 51.01
C SER A 2 38.87 -9.37 51.94
N SER A 3 38.27 -9.97 52.98
CA SER A 3 37.47 -9.23 53.98
C SER A 3 38.29 -8.26 54.83
N THR A 4 39.58 -8.55 55.04
CA THR A 4 40.53 -7.66 55.73
C THR A 4 40.81 -6.39 54.92
N VAL A 5 40.97 -6.48 53.60
CA VAL A 5 41.21 -5.30 52.74
C VAL A 5 40.01 -4.35 52.78
N ILE A 6 38.78 -4.87 52.64
CA ILE A 6 37.56 -4.05 52.70
C ILE A 6 37.46 -3.34 54.06
N ARG A 7 37.71 -4.07 55.16
CA ARG A 7 37.68 -3.53 56.52
C ARG A 7 38.75 -2.46 56.75
N ASP A 8 39.95 -2.67 56.24
CA ASP A 8 41.07 -1.75 56.42
C ASP A 8 40.84 -0.46 55.62
N CYS A 9 40.36 -0.55 54.38
CA CYS A 9 39.96 0.61 53.58
C CYS A 9 38.79 1.39 54.20
N TRP A 10 37.80 0.67 54.73
CA TRP A 10 36.67 1.28 55.45
C TRP A 10 37.13 2.04 56.70
N ASN A 11 37.98 1.43 57.53
CA ASN A 11 38.49 2.06 58.75
C ASN A 11 39.37 3.29 58.46
N GLN A 12 40.03 3.32 57.30
CA GLN A 12 40.80 4.47 56.83
C GLN A 12 39.91 5.58 56.25
N GLY A 13 38.62 5.32 56.02
CA GLY A 13 37.69 6.28 55.42
C GLY A 13 38.06 6.65 53.99
N LEU A 14 38.62 5.72 53.22
CA LEU A 14 39.04 5.98 51.85
C LEU A 14 37.84 6.38 50.99
N LYS A 15 38.05 7.30 50.04
CA LYS A 15 37.03 7.62 49.04
C LYS A 15 36.83 6.44 48.08
N PRO A 16 35.67 6.30 47.42
CA PRO A 16 35.41 5.19 46.50
C PRO A 16 36.45 5.05 45.39
N GLU A 17 36.94 6.16 44.85
CA GLU A 17 37.96 6.13 43.80
C GLU A 17 39.31 5.63 44.32
N GLU A 18 39.68 6.03 45.54
CA GLU A 18 40.90 5.61 46.23
C GLU A 18 40.84 4.12 46.59
N PHE A 19 39.66 3.64 47.01
CA PHE A 19 39.41 2.22 47.24
C PHE A 19 39.66 1.40 45.98
N VAL A 20 39.08 1.81 44.83
CA VAL A 20 39.29 1.11 43.56
C VAL A 20 40.78 1.11 43.17
N GLU A 21 41.49 2.22 43.37
CA GLU A 21 42.93 2.26 43.11
C GLU A 21 43.73 1.28 43.98
N VAL A 22 43.39 1.15 45.26
CA VAL A 22 44.03 0.19 46.18
C VAL A 22 43.77 -1.25 45.74
N VAL A 23 42.51 -1.55 45.37
CA VAL A 23 42.14 -2.89 44.86
C VAL A 23 42.89 -3.21 43.58
N VAL A 24 42.99 -2.26 42.64
CA VAL A 24 43.61 -2.47 41.33
C VAL A 24 45.14 -2.48 41.39
N LYS A 25 45.77 -1.68 42.25
CA LYS A 25 47.24 -1.64 42.35
C LYS A 25 47.79 -2.79 43.17
N ASN A 26 47.09 -3.19 44.24
CA ASN A 26 47.67 -4.05 45.27
C ASN A 26 46.98 -5.41 45.40
N HIS A 27 45.78 -5.59 44.84
CA HIS A 27 44.92 -6.74 45.14
C HIS A 27 44.19 -7.33 43.92
N MET A 28 44.69 -7.11 42.69
CA MET A 28 44.04 -7.60 41.47
C MET A 28 43.87 -9.12 41.42
N ASP A 29 44.83 -9.87 41.95
CA ASP A 29 44.75 -11.34 42.04
C ASP A 29 43.60 -11.83 42.94
N SER A 30 43.05 -10.93 43.77
CA SER A 30 41.91 -11.18 44.66
C SER A 30 40.67 -10.36 44.32
N PHE A 31 40.63 -9.72 43.14
CA PHE A 31 39.57 -8.80 42.72
C PHE A 31 38.17 -9.45 42.82
N GLU A 32 38.02 -10.66 42.28
CA GLU A 32 36.77 -11.41 42.31
C GLU A 32 36.28 -11.65 43.74
N SER A 33 37.17 -12.12 44.63
CA SER A 33 36.84 -12.36 46.03
C SER A 33 36.48 -11.06 46.77
N ILE A 34 37.11 -9.93 46.41
CA ILE A 34 36.77 -8.62 46.99
C ILE A 34 35.38 -8.17 46.55
N VAL A 35 35.05 -8.28 45.26
CA VAL A 35 33.72 -7.96 44.71
C VAL A 35 32.64 -8.82 45.36
N GLN A 36 32.86 -10.14 45.43
CA GLN A 36 31.92 -11.07 46.04
C GLN A 36 31.67 -10.76 47.51
N ASN A 37 32.72 -10.48 48.30
CA ASN A 37 32.58 -10.12 49.70
C ASN A 37 31.91 -8.75 49.90
N LEU A 38 32.20 -7.76 49.05
CA LEU A 38 31.49 -6.46 49.06
C LEU A 38 30.00 -6.67 48.80
N ALA A 39 29.65 -7.46 47.80
CA ALA A 39 28.27 -7.78 47.47
C ALA A 39 27.55 -8.49 48.63
N ILE A 40 28.20 -9.46 49.29
CA ILE A 40 27.65 -10.11 50.49
C ILE A 40 27.43 -9.10 51.63
N ILE A 41 28.40 -8.22 51.91
CA ILE A 41 28.28 -7.20 52.97
C ILE A 41 27.10 -6.27 52.66
N CYS A 42 26.97 -5.81 51.41
CA CYS A 42 25.80 -5.04 50.95
C CYS A 42 24.49 -5.81 51.14
N GLY A 43 24.46 -7.11 50.85
CA GLY A 43 23.23 -7.93 50.96
C GLY A 43 22.80 -8.22 52.40
N VAL A 44 23.74 -8.32 53.34
CA VAL A 44 23.48 -8.65 54.75
C VAL A 44 23.29 -7.39 55.62
N SER A 45 23.84 -6.25 55.21
CA SER A 45 23.78 -5.00 55.99
C SER A 45 22.42 -4.28 55.86
N GLN A 46 21.77 -4.02 56.99
CA GLN A 46 20.61 -3.12 57.05
C GLN A 46 21.10 -1.69 56.81
N GLU A 47 20.69 -1.07 55.68
CA GLU A 47 20.81 0.31 55.14
C GLU A 47 21.90 1.33 55.59
N GLU A 48 22.61 1.15 56.70
CA GLU A 48 23.48 2.11 57.38
C GLU A 48 24.89 2.25 56.77
N MET A 49 25.32 1.37 55.86
CA MET A 49 26.70 1.35 55.32
C MET A 49 26.84 1.97 53.92
N VAL A 50 26.43 3.24 53.75
CA VAL A 50 26.41 3.96 52.45
C VAL A 50 27.73 3.84 51.68
N LEU A 51 28.87 4.04 52.35
CA LEU A 51 30.19 4.04 51.71
C LEU A 51 30.58 2.64 51.14
N ILE A 52 30.03 1.53 51.65
CA ILE A 52 30.29 0.18 51.09
C ILE A 52 29.54 0.02 49.77
N TYR A 53 28.30 0.52 49.70
CA TYR A 53 27.55 0.57 48.45
C TYR A 53 28.27 1.44 47.41
N GLU A 54 28.87 2.56 47.82
CA GLU A 54 29.66 3.41 46.93
C GLU A 54 30.93 2.73 46.42
N TYR A 55 31.61 1.92 47.25
CA TYR A 55 32.74 1.10 46.82
C TYR A 55 32.35 0.11 45.73
N LEU A 56 31.24 -0.63 45.94
CA LEU A 56 30.74 -1.58 44.95
C LEU A 56 30.27 -0.86 43.66
N ALA A 57 29.57 0.26 43.79
CA ALA A 57 29.13 1.06 42.65
C ALA A 57 30.31 1.60 41.83
N CYS A 58 31.39 2.06 42.48
CA CYS A 58 32.59 2.56 41.80
C CYS A 58 33.34 1.44 41.05
N LEU A 59 33.35 0.22 41.58
CA LEU A 59 33.89 -0.95 40.88
C LEU A 59 33.08 -1.28 39.63
N PHE A 60 31.74 -1.26 39.71
CA PHE A 60 30.90 -1.41 38.52
C PHE A 60 31.14 -0.28 37.50
N GLN A 61 31.29 0.96 37.96
CA GLN A 61 31.51 2.11 37.07
C GLN A 61 32.84 2.02 36.30
N LYS A 62 33.94 1.62 36.96
CA LYS A 62 35.28 1.60 36.35
C LYS A 62 35.67 0.24 35.75
N TYR A 63 35.07 -0.86 36.21
CA TYR A 63 35.41 -2.24 35.82
C TYR A 63 34.15 -3.10 35.67
N SER A 64 33.15 -2.60 34.94
CA SER A 64 31.81 -3.20 34.80
C SER A 64 31.84 -4.68 34.40
N ASN A 65 32.64 -5.06 33.40
CA ASN A 65 32.76 -6.44 32.93
C ASN A 65 33.31 -7.37 34.02
N LYS A 66 34.50 -7.06 34.56
CA LYS A 66 35.13 -7.87 35.64
C LYS A 66 34.28 -7.94 36.90
N THR A 67 33.58 -6.86 37.23
CA THR A 67 32.73 -6.79 38.43
C THR A 67 31.45 -7.60 38.25
N SER A 68 30.76 -7.48 37.12
CA SER A 68 29.51 -8.22 36.84
C SER A 68 29.73 -9.73 36.67
N THR A 69 30.87 -10.14 36.13
CA THR A 69 31.24 -11.55 35.95
C THR A 69 31.67 -12.21 37.26
N ALA A 70 32.20 -11.46 38.22
CA ALA A 70 32.57 -11.95 39.55
C ALA A 70 31.36 -12.35 40.42
N ILE A 71 30.15 -11.90 40.10
CA ILE A 71 28.94 -12.19 40.87
C ILE A 71 28.40 -13.59 40.55
N ASP A 72 28.30 -14.43 41.58
CA ASP A 72 27.63 -15.73 41.52
C ASP A 72 26.12 -15.54 41.70
N LEU A 73 25.36 -15.82 40.65
CA LEU A 73 23.89 -15.71 40.67
C LEU A 73 23.21 -16.70 41.61
N ASN A 74 23.89 -17.79 41.99
CA ASN A 74 23.35 -18.76 42.93
C ASN A 74 23.50 -18.30 44.39
N ASN A 75 24.34 -17.28 44.63
CA ASN A 75 24.53 -16.71 45.95
C ASN A 75 23.55 -15.56 46.18
N ARG A 76 22.50 -15.84 46.98
CA ARG A 76 21.43 -14.89 47.27
C ARG A 76 21.92 -13.59 47.91
N ASP A 77 22.93 -13.64 48.78
CA ASP A 77 23.41 -12.44 49.46
C ASP A 77 24.20 -11.54 48.51
N GLN A 78 24.97 -12.12 47.59
CA GLN A 78 25.66 -11.37 46.54
C GLN A 78 24.67 -10.68 45.59
N THR A 79 23.70 -11.42 45.06
CA THR A 79 22.72 -10.85 44.13
C THR A 79 21.87 -9.78 44.80
N PHE A 80 21.42 -10.02 46.03
CA PHE A 80 20.65 -9.04 46.79
C PHE A 80 21.45 -7.78 47.11
N GLY A 81 22.74 -7.91 47.47
CA GLY A 81 23.62 -6.75 47.68
C GLY A 81 23.84 -5.93 46.40
N CYS A 82 23.99 -6.58 45.25
CA CYS A 82 24.02 -5.89 43.96
C CYS A 82 22.70 -5.17 43.67
N ILE A 83 21.56 -5.82 43.87
CA ILE A 83 20.24 -5.23 43.63
C ILE A 83 20.05 -3.96 44.50
N LEU A 84 20.41 -4.02 45.79
CA LEU A 84 20.37 -2.85 46.69
C LEU A 84 21.33 -1.74 46.24
N THR A 85 22.50 -2.10 45.72
CA THR A 85 23.44 -1.11 45.15
C THR A 85 22.85 -0.45 43.91
N PHE A 86 22.22 -1.23 43.03
CA PHE A 86 21.59 -0.77 41.81
C PHE A 86 20.39 0.13 42.10
N SER A 87 19.64 -0.16 43.16
CA SER A 87 18.51 0.63 43.62
C SER A 87 18.93 2.02 44.12
N LYS A 88 20.17 2.17 44.60
CA LYS A 88 20.71 3.45 45.08
C LYS A 88 21.47 4.23 44.01
N PHE A 89 22.32 3.53 43.25
CA PHE A 89 23.34 4.14 42.38
C PHE A 89 23.27 3.68 40.92
N GLY A 90 22.21 2.98 40.49
CA GLY A 90 22.08 2.35 39.17
C GLY A 90 22.40 3.27 37.98
N GLU A 91 22.16 4.57 38.11
CA GLU A 91 22.47 5.55 37.06
C GLU A 91 23.97 5.69 36.76
N LYS A 92 24.86 5.28 37.68
CA LYS A 92 26.33 5.39 37.55
C LYS A 92 27.03 4.06 37.25
N ILE A 93 26.31 2.95 37.31
CA ILE A 93 26.89 1.59 37.39
C ILE A 93 27.36 1.06 36.04
N PHE A 94 26.75 1.49 34.94
CA PHE A 94 27.13 1.05 33.61
C PHE A 94 27.58 2.23 32.75
N ASN A 95 28.90 2.32 32.54
CA ASN A 95 29.55 3.32 31.70
C ASN A 95 30.71 2.65 30.93
N PRO A 96 30.42 1.86 29.89
CA PRO A 96 31.47 1.14 29.17
C PRO A 96 32.39 2.10 28.42
N ASP A 97 33.68 1.76 28.33
CA ASP A 97 34.64 2.51 27.50
C ASP A 97 34.31 2.41 26.00
N ILE A 98 33.67 1.30 25.58
CA ILE A 98 33.31 0.97 24.19
C ILE A 98 31.88 0.42 24.16
N ILE A 99 30.95 1.12 23.51
CA ILE A 99 29.49 0.83 23.56
C ILE A 99 29.10 -0.36 22.66
N ASP A 100 29.90 -0.64 21.64
CA ASP A 100 29.65 -1.61 20.56
C ASP A 100 30.41 -2.94 20.71
N SER A 101 31.01 -3.21 21.88
CA SER A 101 31.73 -4.47 22.11
C SER A 101 30.80 -5.60 22.60
N ILE A 102 31.13 -6.84 22.22
CA ILE A 102 30.53 -8.07 22.76
C ILE A 102 30.59 -8.08 24.30
N ASP A 103 31.69 -7.60 24.87
CA ASP A 103 31.90 -7.55 26.32
C ASP A 103 30.95 -6.56 27.01
N SER A 104 30.72 -5.39 26.41
CA SER A 104 29.74 -4.41 26.91
C SER A 104 28.32 -4.95 26.83
N CYS A 105 27.97 -5.66 25.75
CA CYS A 105 26.69 -6.34 25.60
C CYS A 105 26.48 -7.41 26.67
N LYS A 106 27.47 -8.30 26.87
CA LYS A 106 27.43 -9.34 27.92
C LYS A 106 27.32 -8.73 29.31
N THR A 107 28.05 -7.66 29.57
CA THR A 107 28.01 -6.94 30.86
C THR A 107 26.63 -6.34 31.11
N ALA A 108 26.04 -5.67 30.10
CA ALA A 108 24.71 -5.09 30.20
C ALA A 108 23.64 -6.16 30.45
N LEU A 109 23.69 -7.27 29.70
CA LEU A 109 22.81 -8.42 29.92
C LEU A 109 23.01 -9.04 31.30
N ARG A 110 24.25 -9.11 31.82
CA ARG A 110 24.56 -9.66 33.14
C ARG A 110 24.03 -8.77 34.28
N ILE A 111 24.16 -7.45 34.16
CA ILE A 111 23.58 -6.49 35.12
C ILE A 111 22.06 -6.65 35.17
N LEU A 112 21.43 -6.77 33.99
CA LEU A 112 20.00 -7.01 33.88
C LEU A 112 19.64 -8.38 34.48
N GLU A 113 20.43 -9.43 34.21
CA GLU A 113 20.24 -10.76 34.78
C GLU A 113 20.26 -10.77 36.31
N ILE A 114 21.26 -10.12 36.92
CA ILE A 114 21.35 -9.93 38.38
C ILE A 114 20.08 -9.25 38.89
N THR A 115 19.64 -8.18 38.24
CA THR A 115 18.44 -7.43 38.63
C THR A 115 17.18 -8.29 38.59
N LEU A 116 17.03 -9.11 37.54
CA LEU A 116 15.88 -9.99 37.34
C LEU A 116 15.84 -11.20 38.30
N THR A 117 16.89 -11.45 39.09
CA THR A 117 16.83 -12.43 40.20
C THR A 117 16.07 -11.92 41.42
N CYS A 118 15.71 -10.63 41.47
CA CYS A 118 15.00 -10.04 42.61
C CYS A 118 13.59 -10.61 42.77
N HIS A 119 13.27 -11.13 43.95
CA HIS A 119 11.93 -11.61 44.29
C HIS A 119 11.02 -10.52 44.90
N ASP A 120 11.58 -9.39 45.33
CA ASP A 120 10.81 -8.25 45.84
C ASP A 120 10.43 -7.33 44.68
N ASN A 121 9.15 -7.26 44.36
CA ASN A 121 8.63 -6.45 43.24
C ASN A 121 8.90 -4.95 43.40
N ASN A 122 8.89 -4.41 44.62
CA ASN A 122 9.13 -2.98 44.84
C ASN A 122 10.60 -2.65 44.60
N LEU A 123 11.50 -3.48 45.14
CA LEU A 123 12.93 -3.31 44.96
C LEU A 123 13.35 -3.59 43.52
N LEU A 124 12.77 -4.61 42.88
CA LEU A 124 12.96 -4.89 41.45
C LEU A 124 12.58 -3.68 40.60
N GLY A 125 11.40 -3.10 40.84
CA GLY A 125 10.95 -1.90 40.12
C GLY A 125 11.91 -0.73 40.30
N LEU A 126 12.33 -0.45 41.54
CA LEU A 126 13.23 0.66 41.84
C LEU A 126 14.63 0.47 41.23
N SER A 127 15.17 -0.75 41.28
CA SER A 127 16.46 -1.08 40.64
C SER A 127 16.37 -1.01 39.12
N LEU A 128 15.30 -1.52 38.49
CA LEU A 128 15.08 -1.39 37.04
C LEU A 128 14.99 0.08 36.61
N THR A 129 14.23 0.90 37.33
CA THR A 129 14.15 2.35 37.13
C THR A 129 15.55 2.96 37.16
N LYS A 130 16.34 2.64 38.18
CA LYS A 130 17.66 3.22 38.39
C LYS A 130 18.70 2.81 37.35
N ILE A 131 18.78 1.54 37.00
CA ILE A 131 19.71 1.08 35.96
C ILE A 131 19.30 1.57 34.57
N SER A 132 18.00 1.76 34.31
CA SER A 132 17.52 2.33 33.03
C SER A 132 17.95 3.78 32.82
N GLN A 133 18.30 4.50 33.90
CA GLN A 133 18.83 5.86 33.82
C GLN A 133 20.28 5.90 33.30
N SER A 134 20.99 4.77 33.23
CA SER A 134 22.26 4.69 32.48
C SER A 134 21.96 4.78 30.98
N HIS A 135 22.43 5.84 30.32
CA HIS A 135 22.22 6.05 28.88
C HIS A 135 22.75 4.91 27.99
N TYR A 136 23.76 4.16 28.45
CA TYR A 136 24.39 3.11 27.65
C TYR A 136 23.77 1.73 27.86
N LEU A 137 23.10 1.48 28.99
CA LEU A 137 22.58 0.15 29.31
C LEU A 137 21.49 -0.29 28.32
N PRO A 138 20.44 0.50 28.02
CA PRO A 138 19.42 0.12 27.03
C PRO A 138 20.01 -0.11 25.64
N VAL A 139 21.03 0.67 25.25
CA VAL A 139 21.73 0.53 23.97
C VAL A 139 22.43 -0.82 23.89
N CYS A 140 23.23 -1.17 24.91
CA CYS A 140 23.96 -2.44 24.94
C CYS A 140 23.03 -3.65 25.05
N VAL A 141 21.91 -3.53 25.78
CA VAL A 141 20.86 -4.57 25.82
C VAL A 141 20.23 -4.75 24.44
N ALA A 142 19.87 -3.67 23.74
CA ALA A 142 19.32 -3.78 22.40
C ALA A 142 20.36 -4.30 21.38
N ALA A 143 21.62 -3.86 21.47
CA ALA A 143 22.71 -4.31 20.59
C ALA A 143 23.05 -5.80 20.79
N SER A 144 22.87 -6.32 22.02
CA SER A 144 23.10 -7.73 22.34
C SER A 144 22.20 -8.70 21.55
N ARG A 145 21.08 -8.23 21.00
CA ARG A 145 20.25 -9.00 20.04
C ARG A 145 21.04 -9.50 18.84
N VAL A 146 22.05 -8.74 18.43
CA VAL A 146 22.90 -9.03 17.27
C VAL A 146 24.23 -9.60 17.73
N LEU A 147 24.87 -8.97 18.70
CA LEU A 147 26.23 -9.32 19.12
C LEU A 147 26.29 -10.54 20.05
N CYS A 148 25.21 -10.86 20.76
CA CYS A 148 25.11 -11.97 21.73
C CYS A 148 23.69 -12.59 21.76
N PRO A 149 23.15 -13.08 20.63
CA PRO A 149 21.73 -13.43 20.51
C PRO A 149 21.28 -14.51 21.50
N GLU A 150 22.12 -15.50 21.80
CA GLU A 150 21.82 -16.57 22.75
C GLU A 150 21.62 -16.04 24.17
N CYS A 151 22.54 -15.17 24.63
CA CYS A 151 22.44 -14.53 25.94
C CYS A 151 21.19 -13.62 26.01
N PHE A 152 20.91 -12.89 24.93
CA PHE A 152 19.74 -12.03 24.86
C PHE A 152 18.44 -12.83 25.00
N GLN A 153 18.30 -13.95 24.28
CA GLN A 153 17.10 -14.81 24.36
C GLN A 153 16.85 -15.37 25.76
N ILE A 154 17.91 -15.75 26.48
CA ILE A 154 17.80 -16.20 27.87
C ILE A 154 17.24 -15.09 28.75
N ILE A 155 17.78 -13.87 28.65
CA ILE A 155 17.32 -12.73 29.45
C ILE A 155 15.91 -12.29 29.07
N GLN A 156 15.58 -12.30 27.77
CA GLN A 156 14.25 -12.03 27.27
C GLN A 156 13.23 -12.99 27.89
N SER A 157 13.49 -14.30 27.87
CA SER A 157 12.58 -15.29 28.45
C SER A 157 12.36 -15.08 29.96
N LYS A 158 13.42 -14.71 30.71
CA LYS A 158 13.32 -14.37 32.14
C LYS A 158 12.46 -13.12 32.36
N PHE A 159 12.63 -12.10 31.52
CA PHE A 159 11.87 -10.85 31.59
C PHE A 159 10.39 -11.04 31.24
N GLU A 160 10.08 -11.80 30.20
CA GLU A 160 8.70 -12.12 29.78
C GLU A 160 7.95 -12.94 30.83
N ASN A 161 8.63 -13.89 31.49
CA ASN A 161 8.06 -14.64 32.62
C ASN A 161 7.69 -13.72 33.80
N LEU A 162 8.50 -12.69 34.08
CA LEU A 162 8.24 -11.69 35.13
C LEU A 162 7.10 -10.72 34.76
N LYS A 163 6.95 -10.36 33.48
CA LYS A 163 5.88 -9.48 32.96
C LYS A 163 4.46 -9.99 33.27
N SER A 164 4.30 -11.30 33.46
CA SER A 164 3.02 -11.90 33.89
C SER A 164 2.61 -11.53 35.33
N ASN A 165 3.57 -11.16 36.18
CA ASN A 165 3.38 -10.88 37.62
C ASN A 165 3.70 -9.42 38.02
N PHE A 166 4.21 -8.61 37.09
CA PHE A 166 4.66 -7.24 37.33
C PHE A 166 3.76 -6.25 36.59
N ASP A 167 3.09 -5.34 37.30
CA ASP A 167 2.18 -4.37 36.70
C ASP A 167 2.97 -3.22 36.04
N ILE A 168 3.30 -3.40 34.76
CA ILE A 168 4.02 -2.46 33.88
C ILE A 168 3.32 -1.09 33.75
N LYS A 169 2.08 -0.95 34.24
CA LYS A 169 1.27 0.28 34.14
C LYS A 169 1.83 1.50 34.90
N CYS A 170 2.89 1.36 35.68
CA CYS A 170 3.54 2.46 36.41
C CYS A 170 4.76 3.09 35.73
N ILE A 171 5.10 2.71 34.49
CA ILE A 171 6.22 3.32 33.75
C ILE A 171 5.90 4.79 33.45
N LYS A 172 6.65 5.70 34.08
CA LYS A 172 6.47 7.16 33.95
C LYS A 172 7.61 7.84 33.19
N ASN A 173 8.75 7.16 32.99
CA ASN A 173 9.96 7.74 32.38
C ASN A 173 10.28 7.12 31.01
N HIS A 174 10.65 7.95 30.03
CA HIS A 174 11.04 7.56 28.68
C HIS A 174 12.22 6.56 28.64
N LEU A 175 13.11 6.61 29.63
CA LEU A 175 14.26 5.69 29.73
C LEU A 175 13.85 4.26 30.15
N GLU A 176 12.82 4.14 30.99
CA GLU A 176 12.24 2.85 31.38
C GLU A 176 11.53 2.19 30.18
N VAL A 177 10.79 2.99 29.39
CA VAL A 177 10.18 2.54 28.13
C VAL A 177 11.25 2.02 27.16
N ASN A 178 12.42 2.66 27.11
CA ASN A 178 13.52 2.25 26.24
C ASN A 178 14.15 0.91 26.67
N LEU A 179 14.26 0.64 27.98
CA LEU A 179 14.71 -0.66 28.48
C LEU A 179 13.68 -1.77 28.24
N VAL A 180 12.39 -1.50 28.48
CA VAL A 180 11.33 -2.49 28.25
C VAL A 180 11.19 -2.82 26.76
N SER A 181 11.31 -1.84 25.88
CA SER A 181 11.26 -2.02 24.42
C SER A 181 12.56 -2.61 23.83
N SER A 182 13.71 -2.45 24.49
CA SER A 182 14.96 -3.15 24.11
C SER A 182 14.95 -4.63 24.48
N ILE A 183 14.13 -5.05 25.44
CA ILE A 183 14.00 -6.46 25.85
C ILE A 183 12.80 -7.13 25.18
N SER A 184 11.68 -6.41 25.03
CA SER A 184 10.44 -6.97 24.44
C SER A 184 10.53 -6.99 22.90
N ASN A 185 10.16 -8.13 22.30
CA ASN A 185 9.82 -8.17 20.86
C ASN A 185 8.55 -7.37 20.55
N ASP A 186 7.72 -7.12 21.57
CA ASP A 186 6.53 -6.24 21.54
C ASP A 186 6.92 -4.75 21.47
N ALA A 187 7.63 -4.32 20.44
CA ALA A 187 7.12 -3.12 19.79
C ALA A 187 6.08 -3.65 18.80
N PRO A 188 4.99 -2.92 18.53
CA PRO A 188 4.29 -3.14 17.29
C PRO A 188 5.36 -2.88 16.20
N HIS A 189 6.01 -3.95 15.71
CA HIS A 189 6.04 -4.10 14.27
C HIS A 189 4.63 -3.70 13.85
N PRO A 190 4.43 -2.72 12.94
CA PRO A 190 3.12 -2.58 12.33
C PRO A 190 2.79 -3.99 11.90
N SER A 191 1.89 -4.65 12.64
CA SER A 191 1.74 -6.07 12.43
C SER A 191 1.24 -6.15 11.00
N PRO A 192 1.61 -7.16 10.21
CA PRO A 192 1.00 -7.28 8.89
C PRO A 192 -0.54 -7.21 8.98
N LYS A 193 -1.16 -7.58 10.12
CA LYS A 193 -2.61 -7.40 10.36
C LYS A 193 -3.08 -5.95 10.31
N MET A 194 -2.21 -4.98 10.56
CA MET A 194 -2.47 -3.53 10.50
C MET A 194 -2.67 -3.04 9.08
N PHE A 195 -2.11 -3.72 8.07
CA PHE A 195 -2.37 -3.43 6.65
C PHE A 195 -3.47 -4.30 6.05
N PHE A 196 -3.90 -5.32 6.78
CA PHE A 196 -4.55 -6.46 6.16
C PHE A 196 -5.64 -7.05 7.08
N SER A 197 -6.70 -6.26 7.36
CA SER A 197 -7.99 -6.84 7.75
C SER A 197 -8.70 -7.41 6.52
N ASP A 198 -9.53 -8.44 6.67
CA ASP A 198 -10.12 -9.17 5.53
C ASP A 198 -10.92 -8.24 4.59
N HIS A 199 -11.56 -7.20 5.15
CA HIS A 199 -12.25 -6.15 4.40
C HIS A 199 -11.28 -5.20 3.67
N VAL A 200 -10.18 -4.83 4.30
CA VAL A 200 -9.15 -3.96 3.72
C VAL A 200 -8.42 -4.67 2.60
N ILE A 201 -8.11 -5.96 2.72
CA ILE A 201 -7.45 -6.72 1.66
C ILE A 201 -8.40 -6.86 0.47
N SER A 202 -9.68 -7.15 0.73
CA SER A 202 -10.70 -7.19 -0.33
C SER A 202 -10.83 -5.84 -1.04
N VAL A 203 -10.83 -4.72 -0.31
CA VAL A 203 -10.81 -3.36 -0.88
C VAL A 203 -9.50 -3.14 -1.64
N PHE A 204 -8.34 -3.30 -1.00
CA PHE A 204 -7.01 -3.23 -1.59
C PHE A 204 -6.91 -4.03 -2.90
N PHE A 205 -7.49 -5.24 -2.97
CA PHE A 205 -7.51 -6.10 -4.18
C PHE A 205 -8.46 -5.63 -5.27
N ILE A 206 -9.67 -5.22 -4.88
CA ILE A 206 -10.66 -4.63 -5.80
C ILE A 206 -10.16 -3.29 -6.36
N LEU A 207 -9.26 -2.60 -5.65
CA LEU A 207 -8.57 -1.39 -6.12
C LEU A 207 -7.34 -1.71 -6.95
N PHE A 208 -6.61 -2.75 -6.56
CA PHE A 208 -5.52 -3.34 -7.33
C PHE A 208 -5.97 -3.75 -8.74
N HIS A 209 -7.25 -4.06 -8.93
CA HIS A 209 -7.92 -4.24 -10.22
C HIS A 209 -7.63 -3.13 -11.26
N THR A 210 -7.52 -1.87 -10.85
CA THR A 210 -7.19 -0.76 -11.76
C THR A 210 -5.67 -0.53 -11.87
N MET A 211 -4.91 -1.10 -10.93
CA MET A 211 -3.48 -0.86 -10.68
C MET A 211 -2.55 -1.96 -11.24
N PHE A 212 -3.11 -3.09 -11.69
CA PHE A 212 -2.36 -4.30 -12.08
C PHE A 212 -1.46 -4.17 -13.31
N SER A 213 -1.46 -3.03 -14.01
CA SER A 213 -0.46 -2.75 -15.03
C SER A 213 0.96 -2.61 -14.46
N LYS A 214 1.15 -2.53 -13.12
CA LYS A 214 2.45 -2.19 -12.51
C LYS A 214 2.74 -2.99 -11.23
N LEU A 215 3.31 -4.20 -11.41
CA LEU A 215 3.59 -5.20 -10.36
C LEU A 215 4.71 -4.79 -9.38
N TYR A 216 5.32 -3.62 -9.57
CA TYR A 216 6.44 -3.10 -8.79
C TYR A 216 6.18 -3.08 -7.26
N LEU A 217 4.99 -2.65 -6.83
CA LEU A 217 4.62 -2.61 -5.41
C LEU A 217 4.67 -3.98 -4.73
N LEU A 218 4.13 -4.99 -5.40
CA LEU A 218 4.10 -6.37 -4.89
C LEU A 218 5.52 -6.95 -4.73
N ARG A 219 6.49 -6.42 -5.49
CA ARG A 219 7.91 -6.82 -5.37
C ARG A 219 8.51 -6.41 -4.04
N LEU A 220 8.08 -5.29 -3.45
CA LEU A 220 8.66 -4.73 -2.23
C LEU A 220 8.28 -5.50 -0.96
N HIS A 221 7.20 -6.28 -0.97
CA HIS A 221 6.76 -7.06 0.19
C HIS A 221 7.59 -8.33 0.40
N ASN A 222 7.36 -9.12 1.45
CA ASN A 222 8.01 -10.43 1.62
C ASN A 222 7.07 -11.58 1.20
N LEU A 223 7.58 -12.81 1.12
CA LEU A 223 6.78 -13.99 0.70
C LEU A 223 5.57 -14.26 1.60
N SER A 224 5.72 -14.09 2.92
CA SER A 224 4.64 -14.32 3.88
C SER A 224 3.46 -13.35 3.66
N VAL A 225 3.75 -12.07 3.45
CA VAL A 225 2.74 -11.06 3.13
C VAL A 225 2.04 -11.40 1.82
N MET A 226 2.78 -11.77 0.78
CA MET A 226 2.22 -12.15 -0.52
C MET A 226 1.34 -13.41 -0.45
N GLY A 227 1.71 -14.40 0.37
CA GLY A 227 0.89 -15.58 0.63
C GLY A 227 -0.41 -15.24 1.36
N PHE A 228 -0.36 -14.34 2.35
CA PHE A 228 -1.55 -13.89 3.08
C PHE A 228 -2.55 -13.14 2.17
N ILE A 229 -1.99 -12.26 1.34
CA ILE A 229 -2.66 -11.52 0.28
C ILE A 229 -3.39 -12.49 -0.67
N TYR A 230 -2.69 -13.53 -1.15
CA TYR A 230 -3.26 -14.56 -2.02
C TYR A 230 -4.48 -15.25 -1.37
N ILE A 231 -4.33 -15.70 -0.12
CA ILE A 231 -5.39 -16.45 0.58
C ILE A 231 -6.62 -15.59 0.83
N THR A 232 -6.45 -14.30 1.11
CA THR A 232 -7.61 -13.43 1.30
C THR A 232 -8.34 -13.16 -0.02
N LEU A 233 -7.60 -13.00 -1.12
CA LEU A 233 -8.23 -12.89 -2.44
C LEU A 233 -8.99 -14.17 -2.79
N LEU A 234 -8.45 -15.33 -2.41
CA LEU A 234 -9.11 -16.63 -2.59
C LEU A 234 -10.40 -16.73 -1.78
N ASP A 235 -10.39 -16.34 -0.51
CA ASP A 235 -11.59 -16.28 0.34
C ASP A 235 -12.68 -15.38 -0.27
N SER A 236 -12.26 -14.21 -0.79
CA SER A 236 -13.15 -13.29 -1.50
C SER A 236 -13.70 -13.88 -2.80
N PHE A 237 -12.92 -14.68 -3.52
CA PHE A 237 -13.36 -15.38 -4.73
C PHE A 237 -14.38 -16.47 -4.41
N VAL A 238 -14.12 -17.28 -3.38
CA VAL A 238 -15.05 -18.32 -2.91
C VAL A 238 -16.38 -17.72 -2.49
N SER A 239 -16.36 -16.57 -1.83
CA SER A 239 -17.57 -15.84 -1.40
C SER A 239 -18.30 -15.16 -2.55
N SER A 240 -17.58 -14.64 -3.55
CA SER A 240 -18.12 -13.90 -4.69
C SER A 240 -17.24 -14.10 -5.93
N PRO A 241 -17.55 -15.12 -6.76
CA PRO A 241 -16.78 -15.44 -7.96
C PRO A 241 -16.83 -14.33 -9.00
N GLN A 242 -15.67 -13.88 -9.47
CA GLN A 242 -15.50 -12.87 -10.51
C GLN A 242 -14.28 -13.25 -11.36
N LEU A 243 -14.32 -12.97 -12.68
CA LEU A 243 -13.24 -13.34 -13.60
C LEU A 243 -11.93 -12.62 -13.25
N THR A 244 -12.07 -11.41 -12.74
CA THR A 244 -10.99 -10.52 -12.37
C THR A 244 -10.19 -11.10 -11.21
N LYS A 245 -10.88 -11.66 -10.19
CA LYS A 245 -10.26 -12.36 -9.07
C LYS A 245 -9.55 -13.63 -9.52
N VAL A 246 -10.15 -14.40 -10.43
CA VAL A 246 -9.51 -15.60 -11.02
C VAL A 246 -8.20 -15.21 -11.70
N TYR A 247 -8.24 -14.22 -12.60
CA TYR A 247 -7.05 -13.74 -13.30
C TYR A 247 -5.95 -13.26 -12.35
N CYS A 248 -6.30 -12.54 -11.29
CA CYS A 248 -5.35 -12.10 -10.27
C CYS A 248 -4.71 -13.28 -9.51
N LEU A 249 -5.51 -14.28 -9.14
CA LEU A 249 -5.01 -15.48 -8.45
C LEU A 249 -4.10 -16.32 -9.36
N THR A 250 -4.38 -16.40 -10.67
CA THR A 250 -3.68 -17.30 -11.60
C THR A 250 -2.55 -16.63 -12.36
N CYS A 251 -2.83 -15.53 -13.06
CA CYS A 251 -1.96 -14.92 -14.05
C CYS A 251 -1.10 -13.78 -13.47
N VAL A 252 -1.35 -13.40 -12.22
CA VAL A 252 -0.66 -12.28 -11.58
C VAL A 252 0.08 -12.69 -10.31
N LEU A 253 -0.64 -13.10 -9.26
CA LEU A 253 -0.03 -13.35 -7.95
C LEU A 253 0.88 -14.58 -7.98
N VAL A 254 0.49 -15.64 -8.67
CA VAL A 254 1.27 -16.88 -8.76
C VAL A 254 2.62 -16.65 -9.46
N PRO A 255 2.69 -16.04 -10.65
CA PRO A 255 3.97 -15.67 -11.26
C PRO A 255 4.87 -14.81 -10.38
N VAL A 256 4.31 -13.81 -9.69
CA VAL A 256 5.07 -12.94 -8.78
C VAL A 256 5.59 -13.71 -7.56
N LEU A 257 4.75 -14.55 -6.95
CA LEU A 257 5.14 -15.40 -5.82
C LEU A 257 6.23 -16.38 -6.22
N HIS A 258 6.08 -17.04 -7.36
CA HIS A 258 7.05 -17.97 -7.91
C HIS A 258 8.41 -17.29 -8.13
N ALA A 259 8.43 -16.16 -8.87
CA ALA A 259 9.67 -15.42 -9.11
C ALA A 259 10.35 -14.97 -7.80
N LYS A 260 9.56 -14.63 -6.78
CA LYS A 260 10.08 -14.26 -5.46
C LYS A 260 10.64 -15.43 -4.68
N MET A 261 10.05 -16.60 -4.77
CA MET A 261 10.58 -17.83 -4.17
C MET A 261 11.95 -18.21 -4.75
N HIS A 262 12.15 -17.94 -6.04
CA HIS A 262 13.40 -18.23 -6.76
C HIS A 262 14.40 -17.06 -6.80
N ASN A 263 14.12 -15.94 -6.11
CA ASN A 263 14.92 -14.71 -6.14
C ASN A 263 15.13 -14.12 -7.55
N GLU A 264 14.18 -14.29 -8.46
CA GLU A 264 14.23 -13.84 -9.86
C GLU A 264 13.53 -12.48 -10.10
N MET A 265 13.18 -11.76 -9.01
CA MET A 265 12.37 -10.54 -9.08
C MET A 265 13.00 -9.37 -9.85
N ASP A 266 14.33 -9.33 -9.93
CA ASP A 266 15.05 -8.29 -10.67
C ASP A 266 14.88 -8.44 -12.19
N ASN A 267 14.70 -9.68 -12.67
CA ASN A 267 14.50 -10.02 -14.08
C ASN A 267 13.03 -10.28 -14.44
N TYR A 268 12.12 -10.16 -13.47
CA TYR A 268 10.70 -10.44 -13.69
C TYR A 268 10.08 -9.43 -14.66
N ASN A 269 9.53 -9.94 -15.76
CA ASN A 269 8.82 -9.14 -16.75
C ASN A 269 7.44 -8.76 -16.20
N ASP A 270 7.13 -7.46 -16.19
CA ASP A 270 5.80 -6.97 -15.80
C ASP A 270 4.70 -7.34 -16.81
N SER A 271 5.06 -8.03 -17.89
CA SER A 271 4.10 -8.53 -18.87
C SER A 271 3.15 -9.58 -18.27
N PRO A 272 1.91 -9.61 -18.74
CA PRO A 272 0.94 -10.65 -18.39
C PRO A 272 1.52 -12.05 -18.67
N GLN A 273 1.37 -12.97 -17.73
CA GLN A 273 1.76 -14.37 -17.92
C GLN A 273 0.52 -15.26 -18.05
N ASP A 274 0.64 -16.30 -18.87
CA ASP A 274 -0.36 -17.35 -18.92
C ASP A 274 -0.35 -18.18 -17.64
N PHE A 275 -1.49 -18.80 -17.33
CA PHE A 275 -1.61 -19.69 -16.19
C PHE A 275 -0.74 -20.92 -16.40
N ASP A 276 0.21 -21.10 -15.49
CA ASP A 276 1.16 -22.20 -15.47
C ASP A 276 0.83 -23.11 -14.28
N ILE A 277 0.33 -24.31 -14.60
CA ILE A 277 -0.14 -25.28 -13.60
C ILE A 277 1.01 -25.72 -12.68
N ASP A 278 2.22 -25.89 -13.21
CA ASP A 278 3.35 -26.38 -12.44
C ASP A 278 3.80 -25.31 -11.44
N LYS A 279 3.93 -24.06 -11.89
CA LYS A 279 4.21 -22.92 -11.00
C LYS A 279 3.12 -22.74 -9.95
N PHE A 280 1.86 -22.89 -10.33
CA PHE A 280 0.73 -22.78 -9.42
C PHE A 280 0.82 -23.82 -8.29
N ILE A 281 1.03 -25.10 -8.64
CA ILE A 281 1.16 -26.18 -7.66
C ILE A 281 2.34 -25.90 -6.71
N GLU A 282 3.49 -25.48 -7.25
CA GLU A 282 4.67 -25.15 -6.46
C GLU A 282 4.39 -24.02 -5.46
N VAL A 283 3.81 -22.91 -5.92
CA VAL A 283 3.46 -21.77 -5.06
C VAL A 283 2.46 -22.20 -3.98
N MET A 284 1.40 -22.94 -4.35
CA MET A 284 0.39 -23.38 -3.39
C MET A 284 1.01 -24.26 -2.30
N ASN A 285 1.91 -25.18 -2.67
CA ASN A 285 2.60 -26.04 -1.73
C ASN A 285 3.48 -25.28 -0.74
N ASN A 286 4.06 -24.15 -1.16
CA ASN A 286 4.92 -23.31 -0.32
C ASN A 286 4.17 -22.30 0.56
N ILE A 287 2.88 -22.05 0.31
CA ILE A 287 2.05 -21.26 1.24
C ILE A 287 1.73 -22.11 2.48
N PRO A 288 2.02 -21.63 3.71
CA PRO A 288 1.76 -22.36 4.94
C PRO A 288 0.30 -22.77 5.12
N ASP A 289 0.07 -24.02 5.54
CA ASP A 289 -1.28 -24.59 5.71
C ASP A 289 -2.12 -23.83 6.75
N ASP A 290 -1.49 -23.17 7.72
CA ASP A 290 -2.19 -22.39 8.74
C ASP A 290 -2.94 -21.18 8.16
N TYR A 291 -2.47 -20.63 7.01
CA TYR A 291 -3.23 -19.60 6.31
C TYR A 291 -4.53 -20.17 5.74
N PHE A 292 -4.49 -21.32 5.07
CA PHE A 292 -5.69 -21.98 4.52
C PHE A 292 -6.69 -22.35 5.61
N LYS A 293 -6.21 -22.91 6.74
CA LYS A 293 -7.06 -23.24 7.90
C LYS A 293 -7.77 -22.02 8.48
N LYS A 294 -7.10 -20.86 8.54
CA LYS A 294 -7.68 -19.62 9.07
C LYS A 294 -8.97 -19.21 8.34
N TYR A 295 -9.04 -19.47 7.03
CA TYR A 295 -10.18 -19.12 6.18
C TYR A 295 -11.10 -20.30 5.85
N ASN A 296 -10.93 -21.45 6.51
CA ASN A 296 -11.70 -22.68 6.24
C ASN A 296 -11.62 -23.15 4.78
N ILE A 297 -10.47 -22.95 4.12
CA ILE A 297 -10.25 -23.37 2.73
C ILE A 297 -9.39 -24.63 2.74
N SER A 298 -9.80 -25.67 2.01
CA SER A 298 -8.98 -26.87 1.81
C SER A 298 -7.93 -26.62 0.72
N LYS A 299 -6.65 -26.59 1.10
CA LYS A 299 -5.52 -26.46 0.16
C LYS A 299 -5.54 -27.52 -0.94
N LYS A 300 -5.90 -28.76 -0.59
CA LYS A 300 -5.98 -29.87 -1.52
C LYS A 300 -7.09 -29.66 -2.55
N GLU A 301 -8.30 -29.30 -2.09
CA GLU A 301 -9.44 -29.05 -2.99
C GLU A 301 -9.15 -27.85 -3.89
N HIS A 302 -8.55 -26.78 -3.36
CA HIS A 302 -8.14 -25.62 -4.14
C HIS A 302 -7.20 -25.98 -5.30
N ILE A 303 -6.18 -26.80 -5.03
CA ILE A 303 -5.27 -27.29 -6.07
C ILE A 303 -6.03 -28.15 -7.09
N GLU A 304 -6.88 -29.07 -6.62
CA GLU A 304 -7.65 -29.97 -7.49
C GLU A 304 -8.63 -29.19 -8.40
N GLU A 305 -9.29 -28.16 -7.90
CA GLU A 305 -10.23 -27.32 -8.64
C GLU A 305 -9.54 -26.46 -9.71
N PHE A 306 -8.46 -25.77 -9.35
CA PHE A 306 -7.72 -24.90 -10.27
C PHE A 306 -6.96 -25.68 -11.35
N CYS A 307 -6.56 -26.93 -11.07
CA CYS A 307 -5.86 -27.80 -12.02
C CYS A 307 -6.79 -28.77 -12.77
N LYS A 308 -8.11 -28.71 -12.52
CA LYS A 308 -9.06 -29.66 -13.11
C LYS A 308 -9.06 -29.57 -14.65
N PRO A 309 -8.93 -30.69 -15.38
CA PRO A 309 -9.01 -30.69 -16.83
C PRO A 309 -10.45 -30.35 -17.29
N TYR A 310 -10.54 -29.50 -18.30
CA TYR A 310 -11.80 -29.12 -18.91
C TYR A 310 -12.42 -30.30 -19.67
N SER A 311 -13.71 -30.56 -19.44
CA SER A 311 -14.41 -31.73 -20.02
C SER A 311 -15.81 -31.43 -20.60
N THR A 312 -16.31 -30.19 -20.53
CA THR A 312 -17.70 -29.88 -20.91
C THR A 312 -17.85 -28.51 -21.56
N ASN A 313 -18.47 -28.45 -22.74
CA ASN A 313 -18.85 -27.21 -23.43
C ASN A 313 -20.30 -26.83 -23.05
N THR A 314 -20.44 -26.02 -22.00
CA THR A 314 -21.72 -25.53 -21.45
C THR A 314 -22.33 -24.40 -22.26
N GLY A 315 -21.61 -23.89 -23.28
CA GLY A 315 -22.10 -22.84 -24.14
C GLY A 315 -22.07 -21.43 -23.52
N ASN A 316 -21.35 -21.22 -22.41
CA ASN A 316 -21.00 -19.88 -21.92
C ASN A 316 -19.57 -19.92 -21.35
N TYR A 317 -18.62 -19.37 -22.10
CA TYR A 317 -17.20 -19.56 -21.79
C TYR A 317 -16.79 -18.83 -20.50
N LEU A 318 -17.33 -17.64 -20.24
CA LEU A 318 -17.04 -16.90 -19.00
C LEU A 318 -17.48 -17.65 -17.75
N LYS A 319 -18.65 -18.31 -17.79
CA LYS A 319 -19.10 -19.15 -16.67
C LYS A 319 -18.23 -20.39 -16.48
N GLU A 320 -17.72 -20.94 -17.57
CA GLU A 320 -16.79 -22.08 -17.53
C GLU A 320 -15.47 -21.69 -16.86
N VAL A 321 -14.93 -20.49 -17.13
CA VAL A 321 -13.70 -20.04 -16.46
C VAL A 321 -13.87 -19.92 -14.94
N LEU A 322 -15.05 -19.52 -14.46
CA LEU A 322 -15.32 -19.48 -13.02
C LEU A 322 -15.37 -20.88 -12.38
N GLN A 323 -15.73 -21.91 -13.15
CA GLN A 323 -15.74 -23.31 -12.70
C GLN A 323 -14.40 -24.00 -12.91
N PHE A 324 -13.63 -23.56 -13.91
CA PHE A 324 -12.33 -24.09 -14.31
C PHE A 324 -11.36 -22.92 -14.50
N PRO A 325 -10.77 -22.40 -13.40
CA PRO A 325 -9.84 -21.27 -13.42
C PRO A 325 -8.67 -21.41 -14.40
N SER A 326 -8.28 -22.64 -14.74
CA SER A 326 -7.22 -22.94 -15.72
C SER A 326 -7.48 -22.38 -17.13
N LEU A 327 -8.74 -22.08 -17.46
CA LEU A 327 -9.15 -21.56 -18.77
C LEU A 327 -8.96 -20.04 -18.93
N ILE A 328 -8.62 -19.33 -17.86
CA ILE A 328 -8.58 -17.86 -17.82
C ILE A 328 -7.67 -17.25 -18.89
N SER A 329 -6.52 -17.85 -19.17
CA SER A 329 -5.58 -17.37 -20.21
C SER A 329 -6.15 -17.49 -21.63
N GLN A 330 -7.14 -18.36 -21.83
CA GLN A 330 -7.74 -18.63 -23.13
C GLN A 330 -8.98 -17.74 -23.42
N ILE A 331 -9.40 -16.86 -22.49
CA ILE A 331 -10.56 -15.96 -22.72
C ILE A 331 -10.37 -15.12 -23.99
N LEU A 332 -9.30 -14.35 -24.09
CA LEU A 332 -9.13 -13.46 -25.24
C LEU A 332 -8.93 -14.22 -26.56
N PRO A 333 -8.10 -15.28 -26.64
CA PRO A 333 -8.04 -16.14 -27.82
C PRO A 333 -9.41 -16.70 -28.23
N HIS A 334 -10.18 -17.24 -27.29
CA HIS A 334 -11.50 -17.83 -27.55
C HIS A 334 -12.47 -16.82 -28.17
N TYR A 335 -12.61 -15.63 -27.57
CA TYR A 335 -13.50 -14.61 -28.12
C TYR A 335 -13.01 -14.06 -29.47
N LYS A 336 -11.68 -13.93 -29.66
CA LYS A 336 -11.12 -13.56 -30.98
C LYS A 336 -11.53 -14.56 -32.06
N GLU A 337 -11.45 -15.86 -31.78
CA GLU A 337 -11.87 -16.90 -32.72
C GLU A 337 -13.38 -16.83 -33.02
N MET A 338 -14.21 -16.64 -31.99
CA MET A 338 -15.66 -16.49 -32.17
C MET A 338 -16.02 -15.27 -33.04
N ILE A 339 -15.37 -14.13 -32.82
CA ILE A 339 -15.60 -12.89 -33.58
C ILE A 339 -15.12 -13.03 -35.03
N LEU A 340 -13.97 -13.68 -35.25
CA LEU A 340 -13.42 -13.88 -36.58
C LEU A 340 -14.18 -14.93 -37.39
N SER A 341 -14.93 -15.81 -36.73
CA SER A 341 -15.73 -16.86 -37.37
C SER A 341 -16.66 -16.34 -38.48
N ASP A 342 -16.92 -17.19 -39.48
CA ASP A 342 -17.97 -16.97 -40.47
C ASP A 342 -19.36 -17.30 -39.93
N ASN A 343 -19.46 -17.97 -38.77
CA ASN A 343 -20.72 -18.28 -38.12
C ASN A 343 -21.26 -17.05 -37.37
N LEU A 344 -22.27 -16.42 -37.96
CA LEU A 344 -22.95 -15.25 -37.42
C LEU A 344 -23.50 -15.44 -35.99
N ASP A 345 -23.96 -16.66 -35.64
CA ASP A 345 -24.46 -16.96 -34.29
C ASP A 345 -23.34 -16.93 -33.24
N LEU A 346 -22.11 -17.33 -33.62
CA LEU A 346 -20.96 -17.25 -32.72
C LEU A 346 -20.55 -15.80 -32.46
N ILE A 347 -20.55 -14.96 -33.49
CA ILE A 347 -20.26 -13.52 -33.34
C ILE A 347 -21.30 -12.89 -32.42
N LYS A 348 -22.59 -13.13 -32.70
CA LYS A 348 -23.70 -12.61 -31.91
C LYS A 348 -23.58 -13.02 -30.45
N ARG A 349 -23.33 -14.31 -30.19
CA ARG A 349 -23.15 -14.85 -28.84
C ARG A 349 -21.95 -14.23 -28.13
N ALA A 350 -20.82 -14.10 -28.82
CA ALA A 350 -19.62 -13.44 -28.28
C ALA A 350 -19.94 -12.00 -27.85
N SER A 351 -20.57 -11.21 -28.72
CA SER A 351 -20.94 -9.83 -28.43
C SER A 351 -21.89 -9.73 -27.23
N THR A 352 -22.93 -10.57 -27.15
CA THR A 352 -23.88 -10.57 -26.03
C THR A 352 -23.20 -10.97 -24.71
N GLU A 353 -22.33 -11.98 -24.72
CA GLU A 353 -21.60 -12.42 -23.52
C GLU A 353 -20.63 -11.35 -23.01
N ILE A 354 -19.94 -10.65 -23.92
CA ILE A 354 -19.03 -9.53 -23.58
C ILE A 354 -19.83 -8.36 -23.00
N ILE A 355 -20.94 -7.95 -23.63
CA ILE A 355 -21.79 -6.86 -23.11
C ILE A 355 -22.29 -7.17 -21.69
N ALA A 356 -22.72 -8.42 -21.45
CA ALA A 356 -23.23 -8.84 -20.15
C ALA A 356 -22.15 -8.81 -19.03
N ASN A 357 -20.87 -8.89 -19.40
CA ASN A 357 -19.73 -8.95 -18.48
C ASN A 357 -18.67 -7.88 -18.79
N ASN A 358 -19.12 -6.69 -19.27
CA ASN A 358 -18.25 -5.68 -19.86
C ASN A 358 -17.10 -5.24 -18.93
N SER A 359 -17.36 -5.05 -17.63
CA SER A 359 -16.35 -4.62 -16.66
C SER A 359 -15.22 -5.63 -16.51
N ASP A 360 -15.56 -6.91 -16.33
CA ASP A 360 -14.59 -8.00 -16.16
C ASP A 360 -13.81 -8.25 -17.46
N PHE A 361 -14.48 -8.14 -18.61
CA PHE A 361 -13.85 -8.30 -19.90
C PHE A 361 -12.86 -7.16 -20.22
N CYS A 362 -13.26 -5.90 -19.98
CA CYS A 362 -12.39 -4.75 -20.10
C CYS A 362 -11.17 -4.88 -19.16
N PHE A 363 -11.35 -5.36 -17.93
CA PHE A 363 -10.25 -5.64 -17.01
C PHE A 363 -9.22 -6.61 -17.61
N ILE A 364 -9.68 -7.70 -18.22
CA ILE A 364 -8.77 -8.67 -18.85
C ILE A 364 -8.04 -8.01 -20.03
N LEU A 365 -8.71 -7.19 -20.84
CA LEU A 365 -8.07 -6.45 -21.93
C LEU A 365 -6.97 -5.50 -21.43
N TYR A 366 -7.22 -4.77 -20.34
CA TYR A 366 -6.22 -3.92 -19.68
C TYR A 366 -5.04 -4.74 -19.16
N SER A 367 -5.35 -5.78 -18.39
CA SER A 367 -4.37 -6.58 -17.67
C SER A 367 -3.50 -7.42 -18.59
N THR A 368 -3.94 -7.67 -19.82
CA THR A 368 -3.19 -8.39 -20.86
C THR A 368 -2.50 -7.48 -21.87
N ASN A 369 -2.71 -6.15 -21.77
CA ASN A 369 -2.28 -5.16 -22.76
C ASN A 369 -2.67 -5.54 -24.21
N LYS A 370 -3.93 -5.99 -24.41
CA LYS A 370 -4.45 -6.47 -25.71
C LYS A 370 -5.55 -5.61 -26.30
N ILE A 371 -5.85 -4.46 -25.69
CA ILE A 371 -6.90 -3.50 -26.12
C ILE A 371 -6.80 -3.23 -27.62
N GLU A 372 -5.63 -2.80 -28.08
CA GLU A 372 -5.40 -2.45 -29.49
C GLU A 372 -5.75 -3.62 -30.42
N SER A 373 -5.08 -4.76 -30.22
CA SER A 373 -5.28 -5.93 -31.06
C SER A 373 -6.74 -6.43 -31.09
N PHE A 374 -7.46 -6.29 -29.98
CA PHE A 374 -8.84 -6.79 -29.86
C PHE A 374 -9.85 -5.82 -30.49
N LEU A 375 -9.73 -4.52 -30.21
CA LEU A 375 -10.60 -3.50 -30.80
C LEU A 375 -10.42 -3.39 -32.32
N THR A 376 -9.19 -3.51 -32.83
CA THR A 376 -8.95 -3.54 -34.28
C THR A 376 -9.67 -4.72 -34.95
N ILE A 377 -9.66 -5.92 -34.33
CA ILE A 377 -10.40 -7.09 -34.84
C ILE A 377 -11.91 -6.80 -34.86
N LEU A 378 -12.45 -6.26 -33.78
CA LEU A 378 -13.87 -5.95 -33.68
C LEU A 378 -14.32 -4.93 -34.73
N LEU A 379 -13.59 -3.82 -34.89
CA LEU A 379 -13.91 -2.77 -35.86
C LEU A 379 -13.81 -3.28 -37.29
N ASN A 380 -12.74 -4.01 -37.63
CA ASN A 380 -12.60 -4.62 -38.95
C ASN A 380 -13.76 -5.58 -39.24
N LYS A 381 -14.19 -6.39 -38.26
CA LYS A 381 -15.34 -7.28 -38.45
C LYS A 381 -16.64 -6.50 -38.63
N LEU A 382 -16.87 -5.45 -37.85
CA LEU A 382 -18.07 -4.61 -37.90
C LEU A 382 -18.32 -4.05 -39.31
N GLU A 383 -17.26 -3.60 -39.99
CA GLU A 383 -17.33 -3.01 -41.33
C GLU A 383 -17.82 -3.98 -42.43
N HIS A 384 -17.75 -5.30 -42.16
CA HIS A 384 -18.13 -6.35 -43.10
C HIS A 384 -19.45 -7.06 -42.76
N ILE A 385 -20.09 -6.74 -41.62
CA ILE A 385 -21.37 -7.36 -41.25
C ILE A 385 -22.53 -6.66 -41.97
N THR A 386 -23.29 -7.45 -42.74
CA THR A 386 -24.51 -7.02 -43.42
C THR A 386 -25.79 -7.49 -42.73
N ASP A 387 -25.70 -8.44 -41.80
CA ASP A 387 -26.84 -8.87 -41.00
C ASP A 387 -27.16 -7.83 -39.93
N LEU A 388 -28.42 -7.35 -39.92
CA LEU A 388 -28.90 -6.31 -39.01
C LEU A 388 -28.73 -6.71 -37.54
N SER A 389 -29.07 -7.94 -37.18
CA SER A 389 -29.05 -8.38 -35.79
C SER A 389 -27.62 -8.50 -35.28
N VAL A 390 -26.72 -9.11 -36.06
CA VAL A 390 -25.31 -9.28 -35.70
C VAL A 390 -24.61 -7.93 -35.65
N PHE A 391 -24.88 -7.03 -36.62
CA PHE A 391 -24.32 -5.68 -36.62
C PHE A 391 -24.73 -4.94 -35.35
N THR A 392 -26.00 -5.03 -34.95
CA THR A 392 -26.51 -4.35 -33.75
C THR A 392 -25.77 -4.82 -32.49
N GLU A 393 -25.67 -6.13 -32.27
CA GLU A 393 -24.97 -6.67 -31.09
C GLU A 393 -23.49 -6.33 -31.09
N LEU A 394 -22.80 -6.50 -32.23
CA LEU A 394 -21.38 -6.21 -32.36
C LEU A 394 -21.09 -4.71 -32.17
N PHE A 395 -21.92 -3.84 -32.73
CA PHE A 395 -21.78 -2.41 -32.59
C PHE A 395 -21.98 -1.95 -31.14
N PHE A 396 -23.00 -2.46 -30.45
CA PHE A 396 -23.21 -2.17 -29.03
C PHE A 396 -22.09 -2.73 -28.16
N CYS A 397 -21.52 -3.90 -28.51
CA CYS A 397 -20.35 -4.44 -27.84
C CYS A 397 -19.14 -3.51 -27.99
N ILE A 398 -18.85 -3.04 -29.21
CA ILE A 398 -17.73 -2.11 -29.47
C ILE A 398 -17.92 -0.81 -28.70
N VAL A 399 -19.11 -0.21 -28.76
CA VAL A 399 -19.39 1.02 -28.01
C VAL A 399 -19.26 0.78 -26.51
N SER A 400 -19.77 -0.33 -25.98
CA SER A 400 -19.68 -0.63 -24.54
C SER A 400 -18.23 -0.73 -24.06
N ILE A 401 -17.36 -1.39 -24.84
CA ILE A 401 -15.93 -1.49 -24.52
C ILE A 401 -15.26 -0.11 -24.64
N ILE A 402 -15.44 0.57 -25.77
CA ILE A 402 -14.82 1.89 -26.02
C ILE A 402 -15.26 2.90 -24.96
N SER A 403 -16.56 3.00 -24.66
CA SER A 403 -17.09 3.92 -23.64
C SER A 403 -16.57 3.61 -22.24
N GLU A 404 -16.50 2.34 -21.84
CA GLU A 404 -15.95 1.96 -20.53
C GLU A 404 -14.47 2.33 -20.44
N ILE A 405 -13.70 2.11 -21.51
CA ILE A 405 -12.28 2.45 -21.53
C ILE A 405 -12.05 3.96 -21.53
N TRP A 406 -12.78 4.66 -22.39
CA TRP A 406 -12.69 6.11 -22.56
C TRP A 406 -13.09 6.89 -21.32
N ARG A 407 -14.11 6.41 -20.59
CA ARG A 407 -14.66 7.04 -19.37
C ARG A 407 -13.62 7.28 -18.29
N SER A 408 -12.64 6.38 -18.17
CA SER A 408 -11.60 6.43 -17.12
C SER A 408 -10.72 7.67 -17.17
N GLY A 409 -10.51 8.24 -18.37
CA GLY A 409 -9.57 9.33 -18.57
C GLY A 409 -8.10 8.92 -18.68
N ASP A 410 -7.79 7.61 -18.71
CA ASP A 410 -6.40 7.16 -18.85
C ASP A 410 -5.80 7.59 -20.19
N SER A 411 -4.72 8.36 -20.13
CA SER A 411 -4.13 8.99 -21.31
C SER A 411 -3.52 7.99 -22.30
N THR A 412 -3.03 6.84 -21.81
CA THR A 412 -2.44 5.79 -22.66
C THR A 412 -3.54 5.08 -23.44
N ASN A 413 -4.59 4.65 -22.74
CA ASN A 413 -5.72 3.94 -23.35
C ASN A 413 -6.50 4.82 -24.32
N ARG A 414 -6.68 6.12 -24.00
CA ARG A 414 -7.31 7.07 -24.93
C ARG A 414 -6.51 7.24 -26.21
N LYS A 415 -5.18 7.40 -26.14
CA LYS A 415 -4.31 7.45 -27.34
C LYS A 415 -4.38 6.17 -28.17
N ILE A 416 -4.45 5.00 -27.53
CA ILE A 416 -4.67 3.73 -28.23
C ILE A 416 -6.00 3.77 -28.99
N ILE A 417 -7.09 4.17 -28.35
CA ILE A 417 -8.42 4.29 -28.99
C ILE A 417 -8.38 5.31 -30.13
N GLU A 418 -7.82 6.50 -29.91
CA GLU A 418 -7.67 7.53 -30.95
C GLU A 418 -6.93 7.00 -32.17
N THR A 419 -5.83 6.27 -31.97
CA THR A 419 -5.03 5.68 -33.06
C THR A 419 -5.85 4.65 -33.84
N ILE A 420 -6.58 3.78 -33.13
CA ILE A 420 -7.43 2.76 -33.76
C ILE A 420 -8.54 3.43 -34.57
N VAL A 421 -9.25 4.39 -33.98
CA VAL A 421 -10.37 5.10 -34.61
C VAL A 421 -9.89 5.87 -35.86
N THR A 422 -8.78 6.59 -35.76
CA THR A 422 -8.20 7.34 -36.89
C THR A 422 -7.65 6.45 -38.00
N SER A 423 -7.26 5.21 -37.68
CA SER A 423 -6.81 4.21 -38.66
C SER A 423 -7.92 3.41 -39.33
N SER A 424 -9.17 3.53 -38.87
CA SER A 424 -10.33 2.79 -39.40
C SER A 424 -10.89 3.38 -40.71
N SER A 425 -11.88 2.73 -41.33
CA SER A 425 -12.52 3.26 -42.53
C SER A 425 -13.15 4.64 -42.29
N ASN A 426 -13.31 5.45 -43.34
CA ASN A 426 -13.83 6.82 -43.20
C ASN A 426 -15.19 6.89 -42.44
N PRO A 427 -16.17 6.01 -42.68
CA PRO A 427 -17.42 6.00 -41.89
C PRO A 427 -17.18 5.68 -40.41
N SER A 428 -16.42 4.63 -40.08
CA SER A 428 -16.10 4.26 -38.70
C SER A 428 -15.35 5.38 -37.99
N HIS A 429 -14.30 5.91 -38.63
CA HIS A 429 -13.52 7.02 -38.13
C HIS A 429 -14.42 8.22 -37.82
N THR A 430 -15.24 8.65 -38.78
CA THR A 430 -16.15 9.79 -38.61
C THR A 430 -17.08 9.58 -37.42
N LEU A 431 -17.77 8.44 -37.35
CA LEU A 431 -18.75 8.19 -36.30
C LEU A 431 -18.12 8.13 -34.90
N PHE A 432 -17.04 7.36 -34.74
CA PHE A 432 -16.40 7.20 -33.44
C PHE A 432 -15.66 8.47 -33.00
N SER A 433 -15.01 9.21 -33.92
CA SER A 433 -14.39 10.49 -33.57
C SER A 433 -15.42 11.52 -33.11
N LEU A 434 -16.61 11.53 -33.71
CA LEU A 434 -17.72 12.38 -33.28
C LEU A 434 -18.32 11.92 -31.95
N PHE A 435 -18.51 10.62 -31.76
CA PHE A 435 -19.01 10.06 -30.49
C PHE A 435 -18.07 10.34 -29.31
N LEU A 436 -16.76 10.29 -29.53
CA LEU A 436 -15.73 10.49 -28.51
C LEU A 436 -15.21 11.94 -28.40
N HIS A 437 -15.75 12.87 -29.20
CA HIS A 437 -15.28 14.27 -29.26
C HIS A 437 -13.82 14.46 -29.68
N ILE A 438 -13.27 13.54 -30.48
CA ILE A 438 -11.92 13.66 -31.05
C ILE A 438 -11.90 14.70 -32.18
N SER A 439 -12.99 14.80 -32.95
CA SER A 439 -13.10 15.72 -34.09
C SER A 439 -14.37 16.58 -34.05
N SER A 440 -14.33 17.74 -34.71
CA SER A 440 -15.50 18.56 -35.00
C SER A 440 -16.22 18.07 -36.26
N VAL A 441 -17.52 18.36 -36.38
CA VAL A 441 -18.28 18.07 -37.60
C VAL A 441 -17.82 18.99 -38.74
N ASP A 442 -17.51 18.40 -39.89
CA ASP A 442 -17.17 19.12 -41.10
C ASP A 442 -18.43 19.77 -41.72
N PRO A 443 -18.49 21.12 -41.87
CA PRO A 443 -19.62 21.81 -42.48
C PRO A 443 -19.92 21.37 -43.92
N GLU A 444 -18.94 20.87 -44.67
CA GLU A 444 -19.13 20.39 -46.04
C GLU A 444 -20.04 19.15 -46.10
N MET A 445 -20.19 18.46 -44.97
CA MET A 445 -21.06 17.28 -44.85
C MET A 445 -22.56 17.61 -44.86
N MET A 446 -22.94 18.89 -44.85
CA MET A 446 -24.34 19.34 -44.92
C MET A 446 -25.08 18.79 -46.14
N ASN A 447 -24.40 18.64 -47.28
CA ASN A 447 -24.99 18.10 -48.52
C ASN A 447 -25.44 16.63 -48.38
N TYR A 448 -24.92 15.91 -47.39
CA TYR A 448 -25.27 14.51 -47.13
C TYR A 448 -26.41 14.35 -46.13
N ALA A 449 -26.88 15.43 -45.51
CA ALA A 449 -27.90 15.42 -44.45
C ALA A 449 -29.35 15.28 -44.98
N THR A 450 -29.64 14.17 -45.67
CA THR A 450 -31.00 13.88 -46.19
C THR A 450 -31.52 12.51 -45.73
N ILE A 451 -32.86 12.40 -45.59
CA ILE A 451 -33.52 11.11 -45.28
C ILE A 451 -33.23 10.05 -46.35
N GLN A 452 -33.15 10.46 -47.63
CA GLN A 452 -32.87 9.55 -48.73
C GLN A 452 -31.48 8.91 -48.62
N ASN A 453 -30.48 9.67 -48.17
CA ASN A 453 -29.13 9.14 -47.95
C ASN A 453 -29.09 8.11 -46.82
N ILE A 454 -29.93 8.26 -45.79
CA ILE A 454 -30.04 7.26 -44.70
C ILE A 454 -30.59 5.94 -45.24
N TYR A 455 -31.66 5.98 -46.05
CA TYR A 455 -32.22 4.77 -46.65
C TYR A 455 -31.28 4.12 -47.68
N ASN A 456 -30.59 4.94 -48.47
CA ASN A 456 -29.71 4.47 -49.54
C ASN A 456 -28.29 4.10 -49.08
N ALA A 457 -27.99 4.21 -47.78
CA ALA A 457 -26.66 3.90 -47.26
C ALA A 457 -26.27 2.44 -47.58
N PRO A 458 -25.11 2.20 -48.20
CA PRO A 458 -24.67 0.89 -48.67
C PRO A 458 -24.24 -0.05 -47.54
N SER A 459 -23.94 0.49 -46.35
CA SER A 459 -23.60 -0.27 -45.16
C SER A 459 -24.33 0.26 -43.91
N HIS A 460 -24.40 -0.56 -42.86
CA HIS A 460 -25.01 -0.15 -41.60
C HIS A 460 -24.23 1.00 -40.92
N ILE A 461 -22.90 0.99 -40.99
CA ILE A 461 -22.06 2.06 -40.41
C ILE A 461 -22.22 3.38 -41.17
N GLU A 462 -22.32 3.35 -42.50
CA GLU A 462 -22.61 4.55 -43.29
C GLU A 462 -24.01 5.09 -43.04
N ARG A 463 -24.96 4.20 -42.70
CA ARG A 463 -26.31 4.61 -42.25
C ARG A 463 -26.23 5.37 -40.93
N CYS A 464 -25.40 4.93 -39.99
CA CYS A 464 -25.15 5.64 -38.73
C CYS A 464 -24.60 7.05 -38.96
N CYS A 465 -23.59 7.19 -39.84
CA CYS A 465 -23.00 8.49 -40.19
C CYS A 465 -24.02 9.41 -40.88
N SER A 466 -24.73 8.89 -41.89
CA SER A 466 -25.77 9.64 -42.59
C SER A 466 -26.87 10.13 -41.62
N PHE A 467 -27.26 9.27 -40.67
CA PHE A 467 -28.25 9.60 -39.66
C PHE A 467 -27.74 10.67 -38.68
N PHE A 468 -26.48 10.56 -38.23
CA PHE A 468 -25.86 11.59 -37.40
C PHE A 468 -25.84 12.95 -38.12
N HIS A 469 -25.37 13.00 -39.37
CA HIS A 469 -25.31 14.26 -40.14
C HIS A 469 -26.70 14.87 -40.32
N TYR A 470 -27.72 14.04 -40.58
CA TYR A 470 -29.11 14.50 -40.63
C TYR A 470 -29.52 15.17 -39.31
N LEU A 471 -29.30 14.51 -38.17
CA LEU A 471 -29.62 15.09 -36.86
C LEU A 471 -28.84 16.37 -36.58
N TYR A 472 -27.56 16.43 -36.95
CA TYR A 472 -26.69 17.58 -36.68
C TYR A 472 -27.10 18.82 -37.48
N PHE A 473 -27.36 18.68 -38.78
CA PHE A 473 -27.65 19.82 -39.67
C PHE A 473 -29.13 20.16 -39.80
N ILE A 474 -30.02 19.16 -39.79
CA ILE A 474 -31.46 19.36 -39.98
C ILE A 474 -32.20 19.35 -38.64
N GLY A 475 -31.72 18.59 -37.66
CA GLY A 475 -32.33 18.46 -36.35
C GLY A 475 -33.56 17.55 -36.35
N ILE A 476 -34.52 17.86 -35.49
CA ILE A 476 -35.72 17.04 -35.22
C ILE A 476 -36.96 17.53 -35.96
N GLN A 477 -36.82 18.13 -37.14
CA GLN A 477 -37.96 18.70 -37.87
C GLN A 477 -38.99 17.65 -38.30
N ASN A 478 -38.57 16.40 -38.52
CA ASN A 478 -39.43 15.29 -38.92
C ASN A 478 -39.37 14.12 -37.91
N LEU A 479 -39.88 14.37 -36.70
CA LEU A 479 -39.82 13.42 -35.58
C LEU A 479 -40.43 12.06 -35.90
N GLU A 480 -41.58 11.99 -36.58
CA GLU A 480 -42.23 10.71 -36.91
C GLU A 480 -41.33 9.82 -37.78
N THR A 481 -40.71 10.39 -38.82
CA THR A 481 -39.79 9.61 -39.68
C THR A 481 -38.53 9.17 -38.92
N LEU A 482 -38.02 10.00 -38.01
CA LEU A 482 -36.90 9.62 -37.14
C LEU A 482 -37.27 8.47 -36.21
N PHE A 483 -38.52 8.44 -35.73
CA PHE A 483 -39.02 7.40 -34.85
C PHE A 483 -39.14 6.06 -35.57
N ASP A 484 -39.66 6.07 -36.80
CA ASP A 484 -39.74 4.88 -37.64
C ASP A 484 -38.34 4.30 -37.92
N LEU A 485 -37.37 5.17 -38.23
CA LEU A 485 -35.97 4.77 -38.44
C LEU A 485 -35.33 4.13 -37.20
N LEU A 486 -35.59 4.68 -36.01
CA LEU A 486 -35.05 4.14 -34.75
C LEU A 486 -35.70 2.81 -34.34
N GLN A 487 -36.97 2.59 -34.71
CA GLN A 487 -37.63 1.29 -34.52
C GLN A 487 -37.11 0.24 -35.49
N GLN A 488 -36.88 0.63 -36.75
CA GLN A 488 -36.37 -0.27 -37.79
C GLN A 488 -34.88 -0.61 -37.59
N TYR A 489 -34.08 0.35 -37.14
CA TYR A 489 -32.63 0.21 -37.00
C TYR A 489 -32.19 0.61 -35.57
N PRO A 490 -32.27 -0.32 -34.60
CA PRO A 490 -31.95 -0.03 -33.21
C PRO A 490 -30.53 0.50 -32.97
N TYR A 491 -29.57 0.14 -33.82
CA TYR A 491 -28.19 0.60 -33.72
C TYR A 491 -28.02 2.12 -33.92
N LEU A 492 -29.00 2.80 -34.54
CA LEU A 492 -28.97 4.25 -34.78
C LEU A 492 -29.06 5.09 -33.50
N TRP A 493 -29.45 4.49 -32.36
CA TRP A 493 -29.46 5.17 -31.07
C TRP A 493 -28.07 5.73 -30.71
N ILE A 494 -26.98 5.07 -31.12
CA ILE A 494 -25.62 5.60 -30.90
C ILE A 494 -25.40 6.94 -31.59
N SER A 495 -25.89 7.09 -32.82
CA SER A 495 -25.84 8.37 -33.54
C SER A 495 -26.67 9.46 -32.86
N VAL A 496 -27.80 9.10 -32.22
CA VAL A 496 -28.60 10.03 -31.41
C VAL A 496 -27.80 10.52 -30.21
N PHE A 497 -27.13 9.62 -29.49
CA PHE A 497 -26.27 9.99 -28.36
C PHE A 497 -25.09 10.84 -28.80
N ALA A 498 -24.38 10.45 -29.85
CA ALA A 498 -23.29 11.24 -30.43
C ALA A 498 -23.75 12.66 -30.77
N TRP A 499 -24.91 12.81 -31.42
CA TRP A 499 -25.49 14.12 -31.74
C TRP A 499 -25.86 14.92 -30.49
N GLY A 500 -26.48 14.28 -29.50
CA GLY A 500 -26.85 14.91 -28.24
C GLY A 500 -25.63 15.43 -27.49
N PHE A 501 -24.56 14.66 -27.43
CA PHE A 501 -23.30 15.05 -26.82
C PHE A 501 -22.61 16.20 -27.56
N GLN A 502 -22.64 16.19 -28.90
CA GLN A 502 -21.99 17.22 -29.72
C GLN A 502 -22.70 18.57 -29.67
N THR A 503 -24.03 18.57 -29.63
CA THR A 503 -24.83 19.80 -29.68
C THR A 503 -25.16 20.37 -28.30
N ASN A 504 -25.08 19.57 -27.23
CA ASN A 504 -25.60 19.91 -25.89
C ASN A 504 -27.04 20.45 -25.92
N SER A 505 -27.82 20.11 -26.95
CA SER A 505 -29.14 20.68 -27.17
C SER A 505 -30.20 19.99 -26.32
N LYS A 506 -31.08 20.78 -25.69
CA LYS A 506 -32.29 20.28 -25.02
C LYS A 506 -33.25 19.57 -25.98
N ASP A 507 -33.12 19.80 -27.28
CA ASP A 507 -33.91 19.09 -28.29
C ASP A 507 -33.57 17.61 -28.37
N SER A 508 -32.34 17.20 -28.00
CA SER A 508 -31.97 15.79 -27.94
C SER A 508 -32.87 14.99 -27.00
N LEU A 509 -33.22 15.57 -25.84
CA LEU A 509 -34.13 14.97 -24.86
C LEU A 509 -35.54 14.70 -25.40
N LYS A 510 -35.96 15.36 -26.49
CA LYS A 510 -37.26 15.09 -27.13
C LYS A 510 -37.30 13.72 -27.81
N ILE A 511 -36.17 13.24 -28.35
CA ILE A 511 -36.08 11.92 -28.99
C ILE A 511 -36.18 10.80 -27.94
N PHE A 512 -35.61 11.01 -26.75
CA PHE A 512 -35.63 10.05 -25.64
C PHE A 512 -36.99 9.87 -24.96
N LYS A 513 -38.05 10.53 -25.45
CA LYS A 513 -39.43 10.15 -25.10
C LYS A 513 -39.79 8.75 -25.61
N ILE A 514 -39.04 8.23 -26.58
CA ILE A 514 -39.12 6.85 -27.04
C ILE A 514 -38.25 5.97 -26.17
N LYS A 515 -38.77 4.78 -25.87
CA LYS A 515 -38.00 3.73 -25.21
C LYS A 515 -36.91 3.22 -26.15
N PHE A 516 -35.66 3.53 -25.82
CA PHE A 516 -34.49 2.95 -26.47
C PHE A 516 -34.30 1.47 -26.05
N PRO A 517 -33.50 0.68 -26.80
CA PRO A 517 -33.29 -0.73 -26.50
C PRO A 517 -32.77 -0.96 -25.07
N ASN A 518 -33.13 -2.08 -24.45
CA ASN A 518 -32.77 -2.38 -23.07
C ASN A 518 -31.34 -2.95 -22.95
N TYR A 519 -30.33 -2.12 -23.24
CA TYR A 519 -28.91 -2.43 -23.02
C TYR A 519 -28.32 -1.56 -21.91
N PRO A 520 -27.43 -2.11 -21.04
CA PRO A 520 -26.79 -1.35 -19.96
C PRO A 520 -26.06 -0.09 -20.44
N ILE A 521 -25.47 -0.11 -21.64
CA ILE A 521 -24.75 1.04 -22.19
C ILE A 521 -25.67 2.25 -22.38
N PHE A 522 -26.92 2.05 -22.77
CA PHE A 522 -27.83 3.15 -23.04
C PHE A 522 -28.31 3.88 -21.78
N SER A 523 -28.44 3.19 -20.64
CA SER A 523 -28.70 3.90 -19.39
C SER A 523 -27.55 4.83 -19.02
N ASN A 524 -26.31 4.38 -19.22
CA ASN A 524 -25.12 5.18 -18.93
C ASN A 524 -25.02 6.40 -19.86
N LEU A 525 -25.16 6.19 -21.17
CA LEU A 525 -25.13 7.29 -22.16
C LEU A 525 -26.27 8.30 -21.94
N PHE A 526 -27.45 7.81 -21.54
CA PHE A 526 -28.59 8.68 -21.24
C PHE A 526 -28.36 9.51 -19.98
N SER A 527 -27.82 8.93 -18.91
CA SER A 527 -27.44 9.68 -17.72
C SER A 527 -26.39 10.75 -18.02
N GLN A 528 -25.37 10.42 -18.82
CA GLN A 528 -24.35 11.39 -19.27
C GLN A 528 -24.98 12.54 -20.07
N LEU A 529 -25.88 12.22 -21.00
CA LEU A 529 -26.55 13.23 -21.81
C LEU A 529 -27.40 14.17 -20.95
N ILE A 530 -28.15 13.61 -19.99
CA ILE A 530 -28.92 14.41 -19.04
C ILE A 530 -27.99 15.35 -18.28
N ILE A 531 -26.85 14.86 -17.77
CA ILE A 531 -25.90 15.69 -17.02
C ILE A 531 -25.37 16.85 -17.88
N ARG A 532 -25.06 16.60 -19.16
CA ARG A 532 -24.52 17.63 -20.07
C ARG A 532 -25.58 18.65 -20.50
N VAL A 533 -26.83 18.24 -20.67
CA VAL A 533 -27.93 19.08 -21.19
C VAL A 533 -28.70 19.80 -20.07
N SER A 534 -28.59 19.32 -18.82
CA SER A 534 -29.27 19.92 -17.68
C SER A 534 -28.51 21.13 -17.14
N ASP A 535 -29.19 22.28 -17.00
CA ASP A 535 -28.64 23.46 -16.34
C ASP A 535 -28.44 23.21 -14.82
N ASP A 536 -27.26 22.71 -14.46
CA ASP A 536 -26.48 22.92 -13.23
C ASP A 536 -27.08 22.78 -11.81
N LYS A 537 -28.32 22.31 -11.58
CA LYS A 537 -28.89 22.41 -10.19
C LYS A 537 -29.51 21.18 -9.53
N LYS A 538 -29.69 20.03 -10.20
CA LYS A 538 -30.49 18.92 -9.60
C LYS A 538 -29.94 17.50 -9.72
N PHE A 539 -28.93 17.23 -10.53
CA PHE A 539 -28.39 15.87 -10.68
C PHE A 539 -27.09 15.74 -9.89
N ALA A 540 -27.05 14.76 -8.98
CA ALA A 540 -25.79 14.31 -8.39
C ALA A 540 -24.95 13.69 -9.52
N LEU A 541 -23.74 14.20 -9.72
CA LEU A 541 -22.82 13.71 -10.76
C LEU A 541 -22.22 12.35 -10.40
N THR A 542 -22.26 12.00 -9.11
CA THR A 542 -21.49 10.93 -8.47
C THR A 542 -21.64 9.55 -9.12
N ASP A 543 -22.75 9.24 -9.77
CA ASP A 543 -23.01 7.86 -10.20
C ASP A 543 -22.82 7.66 -11.71
N TYR A 544 -22.76 8.74 -12.50
CA TYR A 544 -22.80 8.66 -13.97
C TYR A 544 -21.87 9.63 -14.70
N ALA A 545 -21.10 10.46 -13.99
CA ALA A 545 -20.12 11.33 -14.63
C ALA A 545 -18.99 10.52 -15.27
N ASP A 546 -18.51 11.01 -16.42
CA ASP A 546 -17.29 10.55 -17.07
C ASP A 546 -16.20 11.63 -17.01
N PHE A 547 -14.99 11.25 -17.41
CA PHE A 547 -13.84 12.15 -17.48
C PHE A 547 -14.12 13.44 -18.26
N ASP A 548 -14.71 13.34 -19.45
CA ASP A 548 -14.98 14.51 -20.30
C ASP A 548 -15.98 15.48 -19.64
N THR A 549 -17.01 14.96 -19.01
CA THR A 549 -18.02 15.76 -18.29
C THR A 549 -17.40 16.49 -17.11
N LEU A 550 -16.52 15.83 -16.35
CA LEU A 550 -15.83 16.43 -15.20
C LEU A 550 -14.83 17.52 -15.61
N ILE A 551 -14.09 17.33 -16.72
CA ILE A 551 -13.19 18.36 -17.25
C ILE A 551 -13.95 19.58 -17.73
N GLN A 552 -15.12 19.38 -18.36
CA GLN A 552 -15.98 20.48 -18.79
C GLN A 552 -16.64 21.22 -17.62
N GLN A 553 -16.68 20.63 -16.42
CA GLN A 553 -17.30 21.19 -15.22
C GLN A 553 -16.32 21.25 -14.02
N PRO A 554 -15.23 22.04 -14.08
CA PRO A 554 -14.19 22.07 -13.05
C PRO A 554 -14.67 22.40 -11.63
N GLN A 555 -15.72 23.22 -11.49
CA GLN A 555 -16.26 23.60 -10.19
C GLN A 555 -16.89 22.41 -9.46
N LYS A 556 -17.44 21.47 -10.23
CA LYS A 556 -18.07 20.26 -9.71
C LYS A 556 -17.06 19.16 -9.40
N LEU A 557 -15.91 19.14 -10.10
CA LEU A 557 -14.83 18.18 -9.82
C LEU A 557 -14.37 18.26 -8.35
N ASN A 558 -14.24 19.47 -7.78
CA ASN A 558 -13.86 19.65 -6.37
C ASN A 558 -14.93 19.10 -5.41
N LEU A 559 -16.22 19.27 -5.72
CA LEU A 559 -17.31 18.70 -4.92
C LEU A 559 -17.35 17.17 -5.01
N GLU A 560 -17.09 16.61 -6.20
CA GLU A 560 -17.07 15.17 -6.41
C GLU A 560 -15.91 14.51 -5.66
N ILE A 561 -14.70 15.06 -5.73
CA ILE A 561 -13.56 14.54 -4.96
C ILE A 561 -13.84 14.64 -3.46
N GLU A 562 -14.46 15.73 -2.99
CA GLU A 562 -14.90 15.87 -1.60
C GLU A 562 -15.89 14.77 -1.20
N ASN A 563 -16.88 14.47 -2.04
CA ASN A 563 -17.85 13.40 -1.78
C ASN A 563 -17.18 12.03 -1.67
N TYR A 564 -16.28 11.68 -2.60
CA TYR A 564 -15.59 10.38 -2.54
C TYR A 564 -14.65 10.28 -1.35
N LEU A 565 -13.92 11.35 -1.02
CA LEU A 565 -13.08 11.38 0.17
C LEU A 565 -13.91 11.28 1.45
N ASN A 566 -15.10 11.88 1.50
CA ASN A 566 -16.06 11.67 2.59
C ASN A 566 -16.67 10.26 2.60
N TYR A 567 -16.78 9.57 1.46
CA TYR A 567 -17.15 8.15 1.44
C TYR A 567 -16.03 7.26 1.92
N ILE A 568 -14.76 7.61 1.68
CA ILE A 568 -13.60 6.84 2.12
C ILE A 568 -13.31 7.08 3.62
N PHE A 569 -13.36 8.34 4.05
CA PHE A 569 -12.95 8.76 5.41
C PHE A 569 -14.09 9.20 6.32
N GLY A 570 -15.28 9.47 5.81
CA GLY A 570 -16.39 10.04 6.58
C GLY A 570 -17.24 9.00 7.30
N LYS A 571 -18.45 9.42 7.72
CA LYS A 571 -19.39 8.59 8.49
C LYS A 571 -20.14 7.56 7.65
N SER A 572 -20.27 7.79 6.34
CA SER A 572 -20.91 6.82 5.46
C SER A 572 -19.90 5.74 5.07
N GLN A 573 -20.06 4.55 5.61
CA GLN A 573 -19.30 3.37 5.22
C GLN A 573 -19.73 2.83 3.84
N ALA A 574 -20.12 3.71 2.91
CA ALA A 574 -20.58 3.34 1.57
C ALA A 574 -19.47 2.61 0.79
N PHE A 575 -18.21 2.94 1.05
CA PHE A 575 -17.06 2.24 0.48
C PHE A 575 -16.97 0.77 0.92
N LEU A 576 -17.52 0.38 2.09
CA LEU A 576 -17.58 -1.02 2.50
C LEU A 576 -18.59 -1.83 1.66
N GLN A 577 -19.60 -1.16 1.10
CA GLN A 577 -20.62 -1.79 0.26
C GLN A 577 -20.22 -1.81 -1.22
N TYR A 578 -19.62 -0.73 -1.71
CA TYR A 578 -19.31 -0.56 -3.15
C TYR A 578 -17.89 0.01 -3.42
N PRO A 579 -16.81 -0.67 -2.97
CA PRO A 579 -15.46 -0.12 -3.03
C PRO A 579 -14.97 0.13 -4.47
N ALA A 580 -15.29 -0.78 -5.40
CA ALA A 580 -14.90 -0.65 -6.81
C ALA A 580 -15.41 0.66 -7.43
N SER A 581 -16.65 1.03 -7.15
CA SER A 581 -17.28 2.23 -7.69
C SER A 581 -16.68 3.50 -7.08
N VAL A 582 -16.55 3.54 -5.75
CA VAL A 582 -16.05 4.73 -5.02
C VAL A 582 -14.65 5.09 -5.50
N PHE A 583 -13.75 4.11 -5.57
CA PHE A 583 -12.38 4.37 -5.97
C PHE A 583 -12.18 4.43 -7.48
N GLY A 584 -12.98 3.72 -8.28
CA GLY A 584 -12.97 3.89 -9.74
C GLY A 584 -13.27 5.35 -10.12
N ASN A 585 -14.26 5.95 -9.45
CA ASN A 585 -14.57 7.37 -9.63
C ASN A 585 -13.49 8.29 -9.03
N PHE A 586 -12.90 7.95 -7.88
CA PHE A 586 -11.75 8.67 -7.34
C PHE A 586 -10.56 8.70 -8.33
N ILE A 587 -10.24 7.56 -8.96
CA ILE A 587 -9.19 7.44 -9.99
C ILE A 587 -9.50 8.35 -11.17
N MET A 588 -10.75 8.33 -11.66
CA MET A 588 -11.19 9.21 -12.74
C MET A 588 -11.02 10.70 -12.34
N CYS A 589 -11.40 11.09 -11.13
CA CYS A 589 -11.15 12.45 -10.63
C CYS A 589 -9.65 12.78 -10.62
N CYS A 590 -8.79 11.86 -10.19
CA CYS A 590 -7.34 12.03 -10.25
C CYS A 590 -6.84 12.24 -11.70
N HIS A 591 -7.36 11.48 -12.67
CA HIS A 591 -7.06 11.71 -14.09
C HIS A 591 -7.50 13.11 -14.53
N CYS A 592 -8.68 13.59 -14.12
CA CYS A 592 -9.15 14.94 -14.43
C CYS A 592 -8.22 16.02 -13.86
N PHE A 593 -7.86 15.94 -12.56
CA PHE A 593 -6.91 16.86 -11.95
C PHE A 593 -5.55 16.83 -12.65
N SER A 594 -5.10 15.63 -13.06
CA SER A 594 -3.86 15.47 -13.82
C SER A 594 -3.95 16.16 -15.19
N ALA A 595 -5.01 15.91 -15.95
CA ALA A 595 -5.20 16.51 -17.28
C ALA A 595 -5.26 18.04 -17.22
N MET A 596 -5.72 18.59 -16.09
CA MET A 596 -5.78 20.04 -15.83
C MET A 596 -4.50 20.62 -15.19
N ASN A 597 -3.47 19.80 -14.91
CA ASN A 597 -2.26 20.18 -14.16
C ASN A 597 -2.56 20.85 -12.80
N ARG A 598 -3.52 20.28 -12.06
CA ARG A 598 -4.00 20.75 -10.75
C ARG A 598 -3.65 19.77 -9.63
N GLU A 599 -2.54 19.04 -9.74
CA GLU A 599 -2.12 18.02 -8.78
C GLU A 599 -1.87 18.60 -7.38
N LYS A 600 -1.30 19.81 -7.29
CA LYS A 600 -1.11 20.54 -6.03
C LYS A 600 -2.44 20.82 -5.33
N GLU A 601 -3.47 21.19 -6.07
CA GLU A 601 -4.80 21.46 -5.52
C GLU A 601 -5.46 20.17 -5.00
N LEU A 602 -5.36 19.08 -5.75
CA LEU A 602 -5.88 17.77 -5.33
C LEU A 602 -5.29 17.33 -3.98
N VAL A 603 -3.98 17.46 -3.82
CA VAL A 603 -3.29 17.10 -2.57
C VAL A 603 -3.77 17.95 -1.39
N LEU A 604 -3.91 19.27 -1.60
CA LEU A 604 -4.40 20.17 -0.56
C LEU A 604 -5.86 19.85 -0.17
N LEU A 605 -6.72 19.52 -1.13
CA LEU A 605 -8.10 19.08 -0.87
C LEU A 605 -8.14 17.80 -0.04
N ILE A 606 -7.29 16.81 -0.36
CA ILE A 606 -7.19 15.57 0.41
C ILE A 606 -6.86 15.86 1.88
N PHE A 607 -5.85 16.68 2.15
CA PHE A 607 -5.43 16.98 3.52
C PHE A 607 -6.39 17.94 4.26
N ASP A 608 -7.09 18.83 3.55
CA ASP A 608 -8.16 19.65 4.14
C ASP A 608 -9.35 18.80 4.62
N ILE A 609 -9.70 17.72 3.91
CA ILE A 609 -10.76 16.82 4.33
C ILE A 609 -10.29 15.89 5.44
N VAL A 610 -9.13 15.26 5.25
CA VAL A 610 -8.58 14.28 6.20
C VAL A 610 -8.33 14.88 7.59
N SER A 611 -7.90 16.14 7.65
CA SER A 611 -7.74 16.90 8.91
C SER A 611 -9.06 17.13 9.66
N LYS A 612 -10.20 17.21 8.93
CA LYS A 612 -11.54 17.41 9.48
C LYS A 612 -12.25 16.11 9.86
N VAL A 613 -11.67 14.95 9.53
CA VAL A 613 -12.26 13.64 9.84
C VAL A 613 -12.27 13.43 11.36
N PRO A 614 -13.46 13.34 11.99
CA PRO A 614 -13.55 13.09 13.43
C PRO A 614 -12.88 11.76 13.76
N ASP A 615 -12.50 11.53 15.03
CA ASP A 615 -11.92 10.26 15.52
C ASP A 615 -12.92 9.07 15.49
N VAL A 616 -13.82 9.03 14.49
CA VAL A 616 -14.89 8.03 14.29
C VAL A 616 -14.33 6.62 14.26
N TYR A 617 -13.10 6.43 13.77
CA TYR A 617 -12.49 5.11 13.65
C TYR A 617 -11.82 4.61 14.93
N GLY A 618 -11.55 5.47 15.92
CA GLY A 618 -10.82 5.11 17.14
C GLY A 618 -9.46 4.44 16.91
N ASN A 619 -9.00 4.37 15.66
CA ASN A 619 -7.86 3.59 15.21
C ASN A 619 -7.10 4.39 14.13
N GLU A 620 -6.07 5.11 14.55
CA GLU A 620 -5.17 5.89 13.68
C GLU A 620 -4.60 5.03 12.53
N GLU A 621 -4.41 3.73 12.79
CA GLU A 621 -3.84 2.78 11.84
C GLU A 621 -4.67 2.63 10.56
N ILE A 622 -6.00 2.65 10.68
CA ILE A 622 -6.91 2.52 9.53
C ILE A 622 -6.81 3.77 8.66
N LEU A 623 -6.69 4.95 9.27
CA LEU A 623 -6.56 6.21 8.54
C LEU A 623 -5.21 6.29 7.80
N GLU A 624 -4.12 5.88 8.45
CA GLU A 624 -2.78 5.77 7.84
C GLU A 624 -2.75 4.82 6.64
N MET A 625 -3.49 3.71 6.75
CA MET A 625 -3.64 2.76 5.66
C MET A 625 -4.48 3.34 4.51
N MET A 626 -5.66 3.91 4.79
CA MET A 626 -6.52 4.49 3.74
C MET A 626 -5.81 5.61 2.98
N ILE A 627 -5.05 6.47 3.69
CA ILE A 627 -4.28 7.52 3.04
C ILE A 627 -3.12 6.94 2.19
N GLY A 628 -2.52 5.82 2.60
CA GLY A 628 -1.55 5.07 1.80
C GLY A 628 -2.16 4.44 0.55
N ILE A 629 -3.39 3.95 0.61
CA ILE A 629 -4.13 3.43 -0.56
C ILE A 629 -4.40 4.57 -1.55
N ILE A 630 -4.88 5.72 -1.06
CA ILE A 630 -5.13 6.90 -1.88
C ILE A 630 -3.85 7.36 -2.57
N SER A 631 -2.75 7.48 -1.83
CA SER A 631 -1.48 7.92 -2.41
C SER A 631 -0.94 6.95 -3.45
N SER A 632 -1.05 5.64 -3.20
CA SER A 632 -0.67 4.61 -4.16
C SER A 632 -1.50 4.70 -5.43
N THR A 633 -2.82 4.88 -5.27
CA THR A 633 -3.77 5.05 -6.38
C THR A 633 -3.43 6.29 -7.23
N MET A 634 -3.16 7.43 -6.58
CA MET A 634 -2.74 8.65 -7.27
C MET A 634 -1.40 8.50 -8.00
N SER A 635 -0.43 7.87 -7.34
CA SER A 635 0.89 7.59 -7.92
C SER A 635 0.75 6.79 -9.23
N LEU A 636 -0.19 5.86 -9.29
CA LEU A 636 -0.45 5.06 -10.48
C LEU A 636 -1.12 5.84 -11.61
N VAL A 637 -2.01 6.78 -11.30
CA VAL A 637 -2.57 7.72 -12.28
C VAL A 637 -1.47 8.57 -12.92
N PHE A 638 -0.46 8.97 -12.14
CA PHE A 638 0.67 9.75 -12.64
C PHE A 638 1.78 8.90 -13.26
N ASN A 639 1.59 7.58 -13.35
CA ASN A 639 2.66 6.69 -13.70
C ASN A 639 2.95 6.72 -15.20
N GLY A 640 4.16 7.15 -15.57
CA GLY A 640 4.55 7.61 -16.91
C GLY A 640 4.84 9.11 -16.99
N ASN A 641 4.60 9.85 -15.89
CA ASN A 641 5.02 11.23 -15.71
C ASN A 641 5.54 11.43 -14.27
N SER A 642 6.82 11.09 -14.05
CA SER A 642 7.47 11.18 -12.75
C SER A 642 7.49 12.59 -12.16
N GLU A 643 7.43 13.62 -13.01
CA GLU A 643 7.38 15.04 -12.61
C GLU A 643 6.12 15.34 -11.80
N LYS A 644 4.95 14.83 -12.21
CA LYS A 644 3.69 15.03 -11.49
C LYS A 644 3.73 14.43 -10.08
N ALA A 645 4.27 13.23 -9.95
CA ALA A 645 4.47 12.61 -8.65
C ALA A 645 5.46 13.40 -7.78
N PHE A 646 6.49 13.99 -8.40
CA PHE A 646 7.45 14.86 -7.72
C PHE A 646 6.78 16.17 -7.23
N ILE A 647 5.98 16.83 -8.06
CA ILE A 647 5.20 18.04 -7.70
C ILE A 647 4.30 17.78 -6.49
N VAL A 648 3.66 16.61 -6.43
CA VAL A 648 2.84 16.19 -5.30
C VAL A 648 3.67 16.10 -4.02
N ILE A 649 4.83 15.44 -4.06
CA ILE A 649 5.74 15.33 -2.91
C ILE A 649 6.23 16.72 -2.48
N GLN A 650 6.66 17.57 -3.42
CA GLN A 650 7.06 18.95 -3.13
C GLN A 650 5.94 19.71 -2.43
N SER A 651 4.72 19.61 -2.94
CA SER A 651 3.54 20.27 -2.36
C SER A 651 3.25 19.80 -0.94
N LEU A 652 3.46 18.51 -0.63
CA LEU A 652 3.32 17.97 0.73
C LEU A 652 4.37 18.50 1.68
N LEU A 653 5.64 18.56 1.26
CA LEU A 653 6.73 19.06 2.09
C LEU A 653 6.63 20.59 2.29
N GLU A 654 6.16 21.32 1.28
CA GLU A 654 5.79 22.74 1.39
C GLU A 654 4.62 22.92 2.38
N PHE A 655 3.58 22.10 2.26
CA PHE A 655 2.44 22.13 3.18
C PHE A 655 2.87 21.89 4.62
N LEU A 656 3.70 20.86 4.85
CA LEU A 656 4.29 20.55 6.15
C LEU A 656 5.14 21.71 6.67
N SER A 657 5.92 22.39 5.81
CA SER A 657 6.78 23.49 6.23
C SER A 657 5.97 24.75 6.60
N ASN A 658 4.95 25.07 5.82
CA ASN A 658 4.25 26.35 5.89
C ASN A 658 3.01 26.37 6.79
N ASN A 659 2.37 25.24 7.07
CA ASN A 659 1.12 25.19 7.85
C ASN A 659 1.34 24.64 9.26
N GLU A 660 0.52 25.08 10.22
CA GLU A 660 0.42 24.40 11.51
C GLU A 660 -0.24 23.04 11.30
N THR A 661 0.48 21.97 11.66
CA THR A 661 0.00 20.59 11.47
C THR A 661 0.16 19.81 12.77
N GLY A 662 -0.87 19.04 13.11
CA GLY A 662 -0.84 18.15 14.27
C GLY A 662 0.00 16.90 14.03
N ILE A 663 0.42 16.22 15.09
CA ILE A 663 1.21 14.97 15.00
C ILE A 663 0.50 13.91 14.15
N ARG A 664 -0.83 13.78 14.29
CA ARG A 664 -1.66 12.87 13.49
C ARG A 664 -1.53 13.17 11.99
N GLU A 665 -1.67 14.42 11.59
CA GLU A 665 -1.55 14.83 10.18
C GLU A 665 -0.15 14.55 9.65
N VAL A 666 0.90 14.80 10.45
CA VAL A 666 2.28 14.48 10.07
C VAL A 666 2.44 12.99 9.75
N LYS A 667 1.88 12.08 10.56
CA LYS A 667 1.92 10.63 10.29
C LYS A 667 1.17 10.25 8.99
N LEU A 668 0.05 10.92 8.72
CA LEU A 668 -0.71 10.72 7.48
C LEU A 668 0.07 11.21 6.25
N ILE A 669 0.76 12.36 6.36
CA ILE A 669 1.67 12.86 5.32
C ILE A 669 2.80 11.86 5.08
N VAL A 670 3.39 11.26 6.13
CA VAL A 670 4.41 10.22 5.99
C VAL A 670 3.88 9.02 5.20
N SER A 671 2.70 8.51 5.57
CA SER A 671 2.06 7.38 4.88
C SER A 671 1.75 7.71 3.42
N PHE A 672 1.25 8.91 3.15
CA PHE A 672 0.99 9.40 1.81
C PHE A 672 2.29 9.47 0.98
N CYS A 673 3.33 10.13 1.50
CA CYS A 673 4.64 10.24 0.85
C CYS A 673 5.24 8.87 0.55
N ASN A 674 5.20 7.94 1.51
CA ASN A 674 5.71 6.58 1.31
C ASN A 674 4.99 5.85 0.17
N GLY A 675 3.65 5.91 0.13
CA GLY A 675 2.87 5.31 -0.96
C GLY A 675 3.17 5.98 -2.31
N MET A 676 3.30 7.31 -2.36
CA MET A 676 3.69 8.02 -3.59
C MET A 676 5.03 7.55 -4.14
N ILE A 677 6.02 7.36 -3.26
CA ILE A 677 7.38 7.00 -3.69
C ILE A 677 7.46 5.52 -4.09
N THR A 678 6.95 4.63 -3.26
CA THR A 678 7.06 3.18 -3.44
C THR A 678 6.22 2.64 -4.60
N SER A 679 5.18 3.38 -5.03
CA SER A 679 4.26 2.94 -6.09
C SER A 679 4.76 3.14 -7.52
N MET A 680 5.86 3.88 -7.72
CA MET A 680 6.39 4.20 -9.04
C MET A 680 7.87 3.82 -9.16
N LYS A 681 8.20 3.03 -10.18
CA LYS A 681 9.58 2.68 -10.54
C LYS A 681 10.33 3.87 -11.15
N GLU A 682 9.71 4.57 -12.10
CA GLU A 682 10.32 5.69 -12.80
C GLU A 682 10.47 6.90 -11.87
N GLY A 683 11.67 7.50 -11.78
CA GLY A 683 11.98 8.60 -10.85
C GLY A 683 12.03 8.20 -9.37
N PHE A 684 12.08 6.89 -9.05
CA PHE A 684 12.09 6.38 -7.67
C PHE A 684 13.24 6.95 -6.85
N GLU A 685 14.48 6.84 -7.34
CA GLU A 685 15.67 7.32 -6.62
C GLU A 685 15.64 8.83 -6.39
N GLU A 686 15.21 9.61 -7.39
CA GLU A 686 15.11 11.06 -7.32
C GLU A 686 14.13 11.50 -6.23
N ARG A 687 12.93 10.90 -6.21
CA ARG A 687 11.93 11.17 -5.17
C ARG A 687 12.43 10.78 -3.78
N ILE A 688 13.08 9.62 -3.64
CA ILE A 688 13.66 9.20 -2.36
C ILE A 688 14.71 10.19 -1.88
N ARG A 689 15.68 10.53 -2.74
CA ARG A 689 16.76 11.47 -2.38
C ARG A 689 16.19 12.81 -1.95
N TYR A 690 15.22 13.35 -2.69
CA TYR A 690 14.58 14.60 -2.34
C TYR A 690 13.96 14.59 -0.93
N VAL A 691 13.23 13.52 -0.56
CA VAL A 691 12.64 13.42 0.79
C VAL A 691 13.70 13.14 1.86
N VAL A 692 14.73 12.35 1.55
CA VAL A 692 15.85 12.09 2.46
C VAL A 692 16.62 13.38 2.74
N ASP A 693 16.95 14.18 1.73
CA ASP A 693 17.63 15.47 1.86
C ASP A 693 16.79 16.43 2.72
N PHE A 694 15.47 16.46 2.50
CA PHE A 694 14.54 17.20 3.37
C PHE A 694 14.62 16.73 4.83
N CYS A 695 14.68 15.42 5.09
CA CYS A 695 14.84 14.88 6.44
C CYS A 695 16.21 15.22 7.06
N GLN A 696 17.27 15.29 6.26
CA GLN A 696 18.61 15.65 6.72
C GLN A 696 18.71 17.09 7.21
N SER A 697 17.88 18.00 6.70
CA SER A 697 17.80 19.39 7.19
C SER A 697 17.51 19.49 8.71
N VAL A 698 16.92 18.44 9.31
CA VAL A 698 16.73 18.32 10.76
C VAL A 698 18.06 18.13 11.49
N ILE A 699 18.94 17.28 10.95
CA ILE A 699 20.26 16.97 11.53
C ILE A 699 21.18 18.20 11.43
N GLU A 700 21.14 18.88 10.29
CA GLU A 700 21.95 20.08 10.03
C GLU A 700 21.51 21.28 10.88
N GLY A 701 20.37 21.18 11.57
CA GLY A 701 19.81 22.27 12.38
C GLY A 701 19.31 23.45 11.55
N THR A 702 19.23 23.30 10.23
CA THR A 702 18.72 24.31 9.29
C THR A 702 17.22 24.50 9.45
N ASN A 703 16.50 23.48 9.92
CA ASN A 703 15.07 23.56 10.20
C ASN A 703 14.70 23.01 11.60
N LYS A 704 14.47 23.91 12.57
CA LYS A 704 14.18 23.54 13.99
C LYS A 704 12.71 23.18 14.26
N SER A 705 11.91 22.98 13.21
CA SER A 705 10.48 22.73 13.37
C SER A 705 10.22 21.34 13.96
N GLN A 706 9.53 21.27 15.10
CA GLN A 706 9.18 20.00 15.76
C GLN A 706 8.42 19.04 14.81
N LYS A 707 7.51 19.57 13.99
CA LYS A 707 6.76 18.79 12.99
C LYS A 707 7.66 18.14 11.91
N ILE A 708 8.72 18.82 11.49
CA ILE A 708 9.66 18.29 10.49
C ILE A 708 10.54 17.22 11.13
N SER A 709 10.96 17.41 12.39
CA SER A 709 11.64 16.36 13.15
C SER A 709 10.77 15.10 13.29
N ILE A 710 9.48 15.27 13.61
CA ILE A 710 8.52 14.17 13.70
C ILE A 710 8.33 13.48 12.34
N PHE A 711 8.17 14.25 11.26
CA PHE A 711 8.07 13.71 9.90
C PHE A 711 9.31 12.88 9.56
N ALA A 712 10.51 13.45 9.74
CA ALA A 712 11.76 12.78 9.44
C ALA A 712 11.91 11.48 10.23
N TYR A 713 11.54 11.50 11.51
CA TYR A 713 11.56 10.31 12.36
C TYR A 713 10.64 9.20 11.84
N TYR A 714 9.36 9.50 11.61
CA TYR A 714 8.39 8.49 11.15
C TYR A 714 8.70 8.02 9.73
N PHE A 715 9.09 8.92 8.84
CA PHE A 715 9.49 8.57 7.47
C PHE A 715 10.67 7.60 7.48
N MET A 716 11.77 7.96 8.15
CA MET A 716 12.97 7.12 8.26
C MET A 716 12.67 5.77 8.90
N LYS A 717 11.83 5.74 9.94
CA LYS A 717 11.45 4.51 10.63
C LYS A 717 10.75 3.51 9.71
N VAL A 718 9.99 3.96 8.72
CA VAL A 718 9.34 3.08 7.73
C VAL A 718 10.35 2.64 6.67
N VAL A 719 11.10 3.57 6.09
CA VAL A 719 11.89 3.29 4.89
C VAL A 719 13.13 2.42 5.11
N ILE A 720 13.66 2.33 6.33
CA ILE A 720 14.82 1.48 6.64
C ILE A 720 14.56 -0.02 6.43
N TYR A 721 13.28 -0.42 6.44
CA TYR A 721 12.86 -1.81 6.21
C TYR A 721 12.58 -2.11 4.72
N ILE A 722 12.59 -1.09 3.86
CA ILE A 722 12.33 -1.24 2.43
C ILE A 722 13.67 -1.35 1.72
N LYS A 723 14.08 -2.59 1.39
CA LYS A 723 15.42 -2.92 0.87
C LYS A 723 15.93 -1.95 -0.23
N PRO A 724 15.17 -1.63 -1.30
CA PRO A 724 15.64 -0.69 -2.32
C PRO A 724 15.81 0.75 -1.84
N ILE A 725 15.05 1.19 -0.84
CA ILE A 725 15.18 2.55 -0.28
C ILE A 725 16.36 2.62 0.68
N ARG A 726 16.52 1.59 1.51
CA ARG A 726 17.55 1.49 2.54
C ARG A 726 18.93 1.82 2.00
N ASP A 727 19.28 1.33 0.81
CA ASP A 727 20.60 1.53 0.22
C ASP A 727 20.86 3.00 -0.14
N LEU A 728 19.80 3.77 -0.42
CA LEU A 728 19.84 5.20 -0.72
C LEU A 728 19.88 6.08 0.54
N ILE A 729 19.64 5.52 1.74
CA ILE A 729 19.67 6.28 2.99
C ILE A 729 21.13 6.46 3.45
N PRO A 730 21.61 7.70 3.66
CA PRO A 730 22.96 7.96 4.14
C PRO A 730 23.11 7.55 5.61
N ILE A 731 24.34 7.15 6.01
CA ILE A 731 24.63 6.69 7.37
C ILE A 731 24.20 7.74 8.40
N SER A 732 24.43 9.04 8.12
CA SER A 732 24.08 10.15 9.01
C SER A 732 22.60 10.20 9.41
N ALA A 733 21.69 9.59 8.64
CA ALA A 733 20.26 9.53 8.96
C ALA A 733 19.98 8.86 10.32
N PHE A 734 20.88 8.02 10.84
CA PHE A 734 20.73 7.43 12.17
C PHE A 734 20.59 8.46 13.29
N HIS A 735 21.14 9.67 13.11
CA HIS A 735 21.01 10.75 14.08
C HIS A 735 19.55 11.18 14.30
N ILE A 736 18.67 11.01 13.30
CA ILE A 736 17.23 11.31 13.43
C ILE A 736 16.59 10.44 14.53
N PHE A 737 16.96 9.17 14.61
CA PHE A 737 16.46 8.25 15.64
C PHE A 737 17.00 8.62 17.03
N ASN A 738 18.28 9.01 17.12
CA ASN A 738 18.89 9.47 18.36
C ASN A 738 18.26 10.77 18.88
N LEU A 739 17.97 11.73 17.99
CA LEU A 739 17.28 12.99 18.34
C LEU A 739 15.89 12.74 18.94
N ASN A 740 15.23 11.66 18.52
CA ASN A 740 13.91 11.27 19.00
C ASN A 740 13.95 10.17 20.09
N GLY A 741 15.15 9.77 20.55
CA GLY A 741 15.34 8.80 21.62
C GLY A 741 14.94 7.35 21.28
N ASP A 742 14.74 7.00 20.00
CA ASP A 742 14.35 5.65 19.56
C ASP A 742 15.59 4.80 19.23
N LEU A 743 16.22 4.30 20.28
CA LEU A 743 17.45 3.50 20.19
C LEU A 743 17.23 2.16 19.46
N LYS A 744 16.02 1.61 19.50
CA LYS A 744 15.68 0.39 18.76
C LYS A 744 15.74 0.66 17.26
N ALA A 745 15.11 1.74 16.78
CA ALA A 745 15.19 2.12 15.37
C ALA A 745 16.64 2.44 14.93
N SER A 746 17.46 3.04 15.80
CA SER A 746 18.89 3.23 15.54
C SER A 746 19.63 1.91 15.30
N ILE A 747 19.33 0.87 16.09
CA ILE A 747 19.96 -0.44 15.95
C ILE A 747 19.40 -1.18 14.73
N ASP A 748 18.09 -1.13 14.52
CA ASP A 748 17.45 -1.71 13.35
C ASP A 748 18.01 -1.08 12.06
N PHE A 749 18.33 0.23 12.06
CA PHE A 749 19.01 0.90 10.94
C PHE A 749 20.34 0.22 10.58
N PHE A 750 21.23 0.02 11.55
CA PHE A 750 22.53 -0.61 11.31
C PHE A 750 22.39 -2.09 10.96
N LYS A 751 21.46 -2.81 11.62
CA LYS A 751 21.16 -4.21 11.29
C LYS A 751 20.73 -4.35 9.83
N MET A 752 19.75 -3.55 9.42
CA MET A 752 19.25 -3.59 8.05
C MET A 752 20.36 -3.20 7.08
N LYS A 753 21.21 -2.20 7.38
CA LYS A 753 22.35 -1.84 6.52
C LYS A 753 23.40 -2.96 6.42
N ALA A 754 23.65 -3.71 7.48
CA ALA A 754 24.56 -4.87 7.47
C ALA A 754 24.00 -6.02 6.60
N ASP A 755 22.69 -6.29 6.66
CA ASP A 755 22.01 -7.31 5.84
C ASP A 755 22.04 -6.99 4.32
N SER A 756 22.38 -5.75 3.92
CA SER A 756 22.65 -5.39 2.49
C SER A 756 24.04 -5.80 2.01
N HIS A 757 24.94 -6.15 2.93
CA HIS A 757 26.37 -6.28 2.69
C HIS A 757 26.88 -7.68 3.00
N ASP A 758 26.08 -8.73 2.75
CA ASP A 758 26.57 -10.13 2.75
C ASP A 758 27.64 -10.45 1.67
N ASN A 759 28.31 -9.43 1.13
CA ASN A 759 29.58 -9.54 0.42
C ASN A 759 30.74 -8.74 1.07
N LEU A 760 30.57 -8.10 2.23
CA LEU A 760 31.66 -7.43 2.95
C LEU A 760 31.56 -7.66 4.47
N ILE A 761 32.34 -8.66 4.85
CA ILE A 761 32.89 -9.00 6.16
C ILE A 761 33.15 -7.77 7.06
N CYS A 762 32.73 -7.92 8.32
CA CYS A 762 33.15 -7.21 9.53
C CYS A 762 32.88 -5.70 9.64
N LEU A 763 31.98 -5.35 10.56
CA LEU A 763 32.21 -4.27 11.53
C LEU A 763 32.43 -4.91 12.90
#